data_AF-A0A2U9CN13-F1
#
_entry.id   AF-A0A2U9CN13-F1
#
_cell.length_a   1.000
_cell.length_b   1.000
_cell.length_c   1.000
_cell.angle_alpha   90.00
_cell.angle_beta   90.00
_cell.angle_gamma   90.00
#
_symmetry.space_group_name_H-M   'P 1'
#
loop_
_entity.id
_entity.type
_entity.pdbx_description
1 polymer ?
#
loop_
_entity_poly.entity_id
_entity_poly.type
_entity_poly.pdbx_seq_one_letter_code
_entity_poly.pdbx_strand_id
1 'polypeptide(L)'
;MELIGSTLTATYARPKTSHFLPAISTMASSYRNPQRALGMNPAASMWRTNSYYKGSSMVPTTAPLQRDNLDLVRAQTMFYPSNRTTLSTRYTPDDWYKSNQSNYRESESSRNSAERLRRDTMRLMQDREQLTRRTQENTSKNIGERLNDIVFWKSELTHEIDNMVTEIAALNEVKRRLERALAETAGPLQVSQECLYHREKRRSIDLVHDDVEKDLIREVEVIKSCQERMRRHLDRAIAQLASNRAAQHELERDMSDKVTAQRIDDRCHHLRNTSDGIGYYRGIERLDPSLSLPDSWSKFTDDNILLSQSTRAASHKLRDEIEVLLNATSSEMWNQFSNVNVAFTGRISETSDAKKSLQTHLAKTLQEIFQTEMLIESLKKALRDKEWPLKVAQTRLEERTRRPNIELCRDNPHHRLVTEVREIEDTIHKLQERLMEAENTLQTLLKTKVTLEHDLSIKANSLFLDQEKCMSMRKSFPSMPRLVGYTYCKHYHTPRAQPFRYRTPTTTRAFVEECKRCSNSPKAAYQSHPRSSDHVTVQTDQRYHNESLITVVNIIKVWTSSETSTSDLWINCSTANGGYHCDPATSGGQTPASHLTICPFKATCTDAKCLFKTRACVRVRLFVMSGAIIYTVMSPAWVPEANAFGYSYILAWVAFPLALISGLIYVILRKRE
;
A
#
# COMPACT_ATOMS: atom_id res chain seq x y z
N MET A 1 68.32 15.54 -32.35
CA MET A 1 68.00 14.55 -31.29
C MET A 1 66.49 14.28 -31.32
N GLU A 2 65.92 13.52 -32.27
CA GLU A 2 66.37 12.27 -32.94
C GLU A 2 66.34 11.07 -31.97
N LEU A 3 65.48 10.04 -32.15
CA LEU A 3 65.59 8.84 -33.03
C LEU A 3 66.66 7.84 -32.49
N ILE A 4 66.47 6.52 -32.31
CA ILE A 4 65.47 5.46 -32.67
C ILE A 4 65.43 4.45 -31.49
N GLY A 5 64.48 3.53 -31.25
CA GLY A 5 63.25 3.05 -31.92
C GLY A 5 63.11 1.50 -31.81
N SER A 6 62.02 0.89 -32.35
CA SER A 6 61.69 -0.58 -32.33
C SER A 6 61.33 -1.19 -30.93
N THR A 7 60.61 -2.31 -30.74
CA THR A 7 60.02 -3.30 -31.68
C THR A 7 58.69 -3.92 -31.14
N LEU A 8 57.99 -4.66 -32.01
CA LEU A 8 56.74 -5.42 -31.83
C LEU A 8 56.63 -6.34 -30.58
N THR A 9 55.42 -6.44 -30.00
CA THR A 9 54.74 -7.71 -29.68
C THR A 9 53.28 -7.47 -29.25
N ALA A 10 52.36 -8.40 -29.54
CA ALA A 10 50.95 -8.31 -29.14
C ALA A 10 50.43 -9.68 -28.66
N THR A 11 50.12 -9.80 -27.36
CA THR A 11 49.84 -11.09 -26.71
C THR A 11 48.75 -10.97 -25.64
N TYR A 12 47.63 -11.67 -25.86
CA TYR A 12 46.65 -12.19 -24.89
C TYR A 12 46.31 -11.42 -23.60
N ALA A 13 45.01 -11.14 -23.43
CA ALA A 13 44.37 -11.09 -22.11
C ALA A 13 43.30 -12.21 -22.01
N ARG A 14 43.38 -13.04 -20.96
CA ARG A 14 42.40 -14.09 -20.63
C ARG A 14 42.31 -14.25 -19.12
N PRO A 15 41.11 -14.15 -18.52
CA PRO A 15 40.83 -14.79 -17.23
C PRO A 15 40.23 -16.19 -17.41
N LYS A 16 40.46 -17.08 -16.45
CA LYS A 16 39.96 -18.46 -16.45
C LYS A 16 39.26 -18.76 -15.11
N THR A 17 37.95 -18.97 -15.17
CA THR A 17 37.18 -19.99 -14.43
C THR A 17 37.52 -20.35 -12.96
N SER A 18 36.53 -20.14 -12.09
CA SER A 18 36.00 -21.17 -11.15
C SER A 18 34.50 -20.91 -10.94
N HIS A 19 33.60 -21.83 -11.32
CA HIS A 19 33.05 -22.97 -10.54
C HIS A 19 32.26 -22.51 -9.29
N PHE A 20 31.00 -22.90 -9.05
CA PHE A 20 30.37 -24.23 -9.24
C PHE A 20 28.85 -24.20 -9.57
N LEU A 21 28.28 -25.41 -9.74
CA LEU A 21 26.86 -25.81 -9.89
C LEU A 21 26.32 -26.01 -11.34
N PRO A 22 25.34 -26.93 -11.56
CA PRO A 22 25.40 -27.84 -12.71
C PRO A 22 24.33 -27.65 -13.81
N ALA A 23 24.58 -28.31 -14.94
CA ALA A 23 23.63 -28.61 -16.03
C ALA A 23 22.73 -29.83 -15.64
N ILE A 24 21.72 -30.29 -16.40
CA ILE A 24 21.52 -30.29 -17.86
C ILE A 24 20.03 -30.05 -18.22
N SER A 25 19.81 -29.30 -19.30
CA SER A 25 18.64 -29.48 -20.18
C SER A 25 19.15 -29.51 -21.63
N THR A 26 18.51 -30.29 -22.49
CA THR A 26 18.95 -30.54 -23.89
C THR A 26 17.76 -30.50 -24.85
N MET A 27 18.07 -30.31 -26.14
CA MET A 27 17.12 -30.38 -27.28
C MET A 27 16.14 -29.20 -27.43
N ALA A 28 16.68 -28.00 -27.68
CA ALA A 28 15.93 -26.89 -28.29
C ALA A 28 16.76 -26.20 -29.40
N SER A 29 16.71 -26.75 -30.61
CA SER A 29 17.13 -26.06 -31.85
C SER A 29 16.25 -26.53 -33.01
N SER A 30 15.25 -25.72 -33.40
CA SER A 30 15.38 -24.67 -34.42
C SER A 30 15.40 -25.20 -35.86
N TYR A 31 14.37 -24.87 -36.64
CA TYR A 31 14.53 -24.40 -38.03
C TYR A 31 13.34 -23.53 -38.45
N ARG A 32 13.60 -22.47 -39.24
CA ARG A 32 12.58 -21.65 -39.92
C ARG A 32 12.44 -22.08 -41.38
N ASN A 33 11.23 -21.93 -41.91
CA ASN A 33 10.85 -22.10 -43.31
C ASN A 33 11.44 -20.98 -44.21
N PRO A 34 11.83 -21.29 -45.46
CA PRO A 34 11.36 -20.48 -46.60
C PRO A 34 10.90 -21.31 -47.83
N GLN A 35 9.97 -20.77 -48.62
CA GLN A 35 9.38 -21.40 -49.82
C GLN A 35 10.17 -21.13 -51.12
N ARG A 36 10.21 -22.12 -52.06
CA ARG A 36 9.60 -21.99 -53.42
C ARG A 36 9.68 -23.25 -54.33
N ALA A 37 8.52 -23.60 -54.88
CA ALA A 37 8.22 -24.14 -56.23
C ALA A 37 8.99 -25.32 -56.91
N LEU A 38 8.20 -26.37 -57.23
CA LEU A 38 8.17 -27.20 -58.46
C LEU A 38 9.32 -28.18 -58.83
N GLY A 39 8.92 -29.44 -59.09
CA GLY A 39 9.69 -30.51 -59.74
C GLY A 39 8.96 -31.86 -59.67
N MET A 40 9.00 -32.69 -60.72
CA MET A 40 8.30 -34.00 -60.80
C MET A 40 9.24 -35.20 -60.66
N ASN A 41 8.80 -36.22 -59.91
CA ASN A 41 8.98 -37.70 -60.02
C ASN A 41 10.18 -38.35 -60.77
N PRO A 42 10.54 -39.63 -60.47
CA PRO A 42 10.21 -40.47 -59.29
C PRO A 42 11.39 -41.31 -58.72
N ALA A 43 11.09 -42.05 -57.64
CA ALA A 43 11.71 -43.33 -57.22
C ALA A 43 13.18 -43.41 -56.73
N ALA A 44 13.35 -43.49 -55.41
CA ALA A 44 14.30 -44.39 -54.72
C ALA A 44 13.78 -44.73 -53.30
N SER A 45 13.97 -45.96 -52.82
CA SER A 45 13.14 -46.55 -51.74
C SER A 45 13.82 -46.70 -50.36
N MET A 46 12.95 -46.91 -49.36
CA MET A 46 13.14 -47.46 -47.99
C MET A 46 12.95 -46.44 -46.85
N TRP A 47 12.12 -46.67 -45.82
CA TRP A 47 11.57 -47.94 -45.29
C TRP A 47 10.03 -48.02 -45.24
N ARG A 48 9.52 -49.21 -44.90
CA ARG A 48 8.12 -49.67 -45.05
C ARG A 48 7.11 -49.04 -44.07
N THR A 49 5.98 -48.59 -44.61
CA THR A 49 4.65 -48.73 -43.99
C THR A 49 3.81 -49.70 -44.82
N ASN A 50 2.89 -50.42 -44.17
CA ASN A 50 1.84 -51.22 -44.83
C ASN A 50 0.69 -51.38 -43.80
N SER A 51 -0.47 -50.71 -43.87
CA SER A 51 -1.43 -50.52 -44.98
C SER A 51 -2.33 -51.74 -45.23
N TYR A 52 -3.25 -52.01 -44.29
CA TYR A 52 -4.47 -52.81 -44.54
C TYR A 52 -5.68 -52.27 -43.74
N TYR A 53 -6.18 -51.10 -44.15
CA TYR A 53 -7.58 -50.71 -43.90
C TYR A 53 -8.13 -49.95 -45.11
N LYS A 54 -8.73 -50.69 -46.05
CA LYS A 54 -9.62 -50.13 -47.07
C LYS A 54 -11.02 -50.68 -46.79
N GLY A 55 -11.82 -49.91 -46.05
CA GLY A 55 -13.14 -50.32 -45.62
C GLY A 55 -14.12 -50.40 -46.79
N SER A 56 -14.34 -51.60 -47.33
CA SER A 56 -15.47 -51.86 -48.22
C SER A 56 -16.76 -51.83 -47.41
N SER A 57 -17.48 -50.71 -47.47
CA SER A 57 -18.81 -50.60 -46.88
C SER A 57 -19.78 -51.51 -47.64
N MET A 58 -20.23 -52.59 -47.00
CA MET A 58 -21.36 -53.39 -47.47
C MET A 58 -22.46 -53.36 -46.42
N VAL A 59 -23.56 -52.70 -46.78
CA VAL A 59 -24.79 -52.66 -45.99
C VAL A 59 -25.36 -54.09 -45.87
N PRO A 60 -25.87 -54.50 -44.69
CA PRO A 60 -26.66 -55.72 -44.56
C PRO A 60 -28.04 -55.51 -45.21
N THR A 61 -28.07 -55.48 -46.54
CA THR A 61 -29.32 -55.36 -47.30
C THR A 61 -30.11 -56.66 -47.13
N THR A 62 -31.25 -56.56 -46.44
CA THR A 62 -32.25 -57.63 -46.38
C THR A 62 -32.91 -57.81 -47.75
N ALA A 63 -32.25 -58.57 -48.61
CA ALA A 63 -32.79 -59.09 -49.87
C ALA A 63 -33.40 -60.50 -49.63
N PRO A 64 -34.37 -60.95 -50.43
CA PRO A 64 -35.21 -62.11 -50.10
C PRO A 64 -34.47 -63.45 -50.19
N LEU A 65 -35.12 -64.49 -49.66
CA LEU A 65 -34.78 -65.90 -49.86
C LEU A 65 -34.80 -66.27 -51.36
N GLN A 66 -33.72 -65.96 -52.08
CA GLN A 66 -33.55 -66.43 -53.44
C GLN A 66 -33.29 -67.94 -53.41
N ARG A 67 -34.18 -68.67 -54.07
CA ARG A 67 -34.37 -70.12 -53.94
C ARG A 67 -33.42 -70.88 -54.86
N ASP A 68 -32.13 -70.54 -54.81
CA ASP A 68 -31.13 -71.16 -55.66
C ASP A 68 -30.98 -72.65 -55.29
N ASN A 69 -30.99 -73.48 -56.33
CA ASN A 69 -31.30 -74.90 -56.24
C ASN A 69 -30.52 -75.65 -55.14
N LEU A 70 -31.28 -76.09 -54.13
CA LEU A 70 -31.05 -77.41 -53.56
C LEU A 70 -31.15 -78.40 -54.71
N ASP A 71 -30.00 -78.84 -55.24
CA ASP A 71 -29.92 -80.07 -56.00
C ASP A 71 -30.31 -81.22 -55.07
N LEU A 72 -31.62 -81.49 -55.02
CA LEU A 72 -32.13 -82.79 -54.63
C LEU A 72 -31.46 -83.78 -55.57
N VAL A 73 -30.41 -84.45 -55.07
CA VAL A 73 -29.92 -85.70 -55.62
C VAL A 73 -31.13 -86.61 -55.71
N ARG A 74 -31.67 -86.71 -56.93
CA ARG A 74 -32.94 -87.35 -57.21
C ARG A 74 -32.79 -88.82 -56.85
N ALA A 75 -33.26 -89.18 -55.65
CA ALA A 75 -33.33 -90.56 -55.22
C ALA A 75 -34.06 -91.35 -56.32
N GLN A 76 -33.32 -92.17 -57.06
CA GLN A 76 -33.86 -92.91 -58.19
C GLN A 76 -34.82 -93.97 -57.63
N THR A 77 -36.10 -93.63 -57.63
CA THR A 77 -37.20 -94.57 -57.42
C THR A 77 -37.11 -95.63 -58.51
N MET A 78 -36.51 -96.77 -58.16
CA MET A 78 -36.33 -97.87 -59.09
C MET A 78 -37.69 -98.36 -59.60
N PHE A 79 -37.84 -98.33 -60.92
CA PHE A 79 -38.93 -99.03 -61.60
C PHE A 79 -38.82 -100.53 -61.28
N TYR A 80 -39.96 -101.16 -60.96
CA TYR A 80 -40.06 -102.61 -60.82
C TYR A 80 -39.71 -103.31 -62.15
N PRO A 81 -38.65 -104.13 -62.23
CA PRO A 81 -38.40 -104.97 -63.39
C PRO A 81 -39.23 -106.25 -63.32
N SER A 82 -39.70 -106.73 -64.47
CA SER A 82 -40.42 -108.01 -64.58
C SER A 82 -39.57 -109.20 -64.09
N ASN A 83 -40.23 -110.26 -63.66
CA ASN A 83 -39.67 -111.40 -62.92
C ASN A 83 -38.79 -112.37 -63.76
N ARG A 84 -37.95 -111.86 -64.67
CA ARG A 84 -37.13 -112.65 -65.61
C ARG A 84 -35.65 -112.26 -65.69
N THR A 85 -35.15 -111.44 -64.74
CA THR A 85 -33.76 -110.96 -64.69
C THR A 85 -33.04 -111.27 -63.36
N THR A 86 -33.67 -112.03 -62.46
CA THR A 86 -33.27 -112.27 -61.06
C THR A 86 -32.00 -113.11 -60.84
N LEU A 87 -31.25 -113.38 -61.91
CA LEU A 87 -29.90 -113.97 -61.90
C LEU A 87 -28.81 -113.01 -62.39
N SER A 88 -29.16 -111.93 -63.11
CA SER A 88 -28.23 -110.87 -63.52
C SER A 88 -28.28 -109.63 -62.60
N THR A 89 -29.22 -109.60 -61.65
CA THR A 89 -29.31 -108.61 -60.57
C THR A 89 -28.73 -109.13 -59.24
N ARG A 90 -27.90 -110.19 -59.29
CA ARG A 90 -27.18 -110.71 -58.12
C ARG A 90 -25.74 -110.24 -58.19
N TYR A 91 -25.36 -109.38 -57.25
CA TYR A 91 -23.97 -108.98 -57.05
C TYR A 91 -23.09 -110.22 -56.86
N THR A 92 -21.95 -110.27 -57.54
CA THR A 92 -20.95 -111.32 -57.27
C THR A 92 -20.33 -111.10 -55.89
N PRO A 93 -19.65 -112.10 -55.29
CA PRO A 93 -18.85 -111.87 -54.08
C PRO A 93 -17.83 -110.75 -54.26
N ASP A 94 -17.24 -110.62 -55.45
CA ASP A 94 -16.30 -109.55 -55.81
C ASP A 94 -16.99 -108.17 -55.82
N ASP A 95 -18.23 -108.05 -56.30
CA ASP A 95 -18.99 -106.79 -56.23
C ASP A 95 -19.43 -106.44 -54.80
N TRP A 96 -19.74 -107.44 -53.97
CA TRP A 96 -19.97 -107.26 -52.54
C TRP A 96 -18.70 -106.79 -51.82
N TYR A 97 -17.54 -107.38 -52.13
CA TYR A 97 -16.24 -106.92 -51.62
C TYR A 97 -15.93 -105.50 -52.09
N LYS A 98 -16.13 -105.15 -53.37
CA LYS A 98 -15.96 -103.78 -53.89
C LYS A 98 -16.87 -102.78 -53.18
N SER A 99 -18.15 -103.11 -53.01
CA SER A 99 -19.14 -102.24 -52.34
C SER A 99 -18.73 -101.97 -50.89
N ASN A 100 -18.42 -103.02 -50.12
CA ASN A 100 -17.93 -102.85 -48.74
C ASN A 100 -16.59 -102.13 -48.69
N GLN A 101 -15.66 -102.44 -49.60
CA GLN A 101 -14.37 -101.75 -49.69
C GLN A 101 -14.53 -100.26 -50.02
N SER A 102 -15.54 -99.89 -50.80
CA SER A 102 -15.93 -98.50 -51.07
C SER A 102 -16.52 -97.85 -49.82
N ASN A 103 -17.51 -98.48 -49.18
CA ASN A 103 -18.15 -97.99 -47.95
C ASN A 103 -17.13 -97.78 -46.82
N TYR A 104 -16.14 -98.68 -46.68
CA TYR A 104 -15.04 -98.54 -45.73
C TYR A 104 -14.12 -97.37 -46.08
N ARG A 105 -13.77 -97.16 -47.36
CA ARG A 105 -12.95 -96.03 -47.81
C ARG A 105 -13.66 -94.69 -47.65
N GLU A 106 -14.96 -94.64 -47.92
CA GLU A 106 -15.80 -93.45 -47.73
C GLU A 106 -15.99 -93.13 -46.24
N SER A 107 -16.26 -94.14 -45.41
CA SER A 107 -16.35 -94.00 -43.95
C SER A 107 -15.02 -93.58 -43.32
N GLU A 108 -13.90 -94.16 -43.75
CA GLU A 108 -12.54 -93.70 -43.39
C GLU A 108 -12.30 -92.25 -43.82
N SER A 109 -12.62 -91.88 -45.05
CA SER A 109 -12.47 -90.50 -45.55
C SER A 109 -13.31 -89.50 -44.74
N SER A 110 -14.56 -89.85 -44.46
CA SER A 110 -15.50 -89.06 -43.65
C SER A 110 -15.01 -88.90 -42.20
N ARG A 111 -14.57 -89.99 -41.56
CA ARG A 111 -13.96 -89.95 -40.22
C ARG A 111 -12.69 -89.09 -40.18
N ASN A 112 -11.78 -89.28 -41.13
CA ASN A 112 -10.54 -88.51 -41.21
C ASN A 112 -10.81 -87.01 -41.46
N SER A 113 -11.83 -86.69 -42.25
CA SER A 113 -12.33 -85.31 -42.45
C SER A 113 -12.91 -84.71 -41.15
N ALA A 114 -13.80 -85.44 -40.47
CA ALA A 114 -14.42 -85.02 -39.20
C ALA A 114 -13.42 -84.95 -38.04
N GLU A 115 -12.37 -85.77 -38.04
CA GLU A 115 -11.25 -85.67 -37.10
C GLU A 115 -10.37 -84.45 -37.39
N ARG A 116 -10.02 -84.18 -38.66
CA ARG A 116 -9.30 -82.97 -39.04
C ARG A 116 -10.09 -81.73 -38.62
N LEU A 117 -11.38 -81.65 -38.98
CA LEU A 117 -12.26 -80.55 -38.61
C LEU A 117 -12.29 -80.34 -37.09
N ARG A 118 -12.46 -81.39 -36.28
CA ARG A 118 -12.44 -81.26 -34.80
C ARG A 118 -11.10 -80.74 -34.27
N ARG A 119 -9.96 -81.23 -34.79
CA ARG A 119 -8.63 -80.77 -34.38
C ARG A 119 -8.40 -79.31 -34.78
N ASP A 120 -8.75 -78.94 -36.01
CA ASP A 120 -8.59 -77.59 -36.55
C ASP A 120 -9.53 -76.58 -35.88
N THR A 121 -10.79 -76.95 -35.59
CA THR A 121 -11.72 -76.12 -34.82
C THR A 121 -11.25 -75.95 -33.37
N MET A 122 -10.78 -77.01 -32.70
CA MET A 122 -10.25 -76.89 -31.33
C MET A 122 -9.02 -75.96 -31.26
N ARG A 123 -8.11 -76.10 -32.23
CA ARG A 123 -6.96 -75.20 -32.38
C ARG A 123 -7.41 -73.76 -32.64
N LEU A 124 -8.34 -73.55 -33.57
CA LEU A 124 -8.90 -72.23 -33.86
C LEU A 124 -9.53 -71.59 -32.62
N MET A 125 -10.28 -72.35 -31.81
CA MET A 125 -10.84 -71.86 -30.55
C MET A 125 -9.74 -71.42 -29.58
N GLN A 126 -8.68 -72.22 -29.41
CA GLN A 126 -7.53 -71.86 -28.55
C GLN A 126 -6.78 -70.62 -29.06
N ASP A 127 -6.50 -70.54 -30.36
CA ASP A 127 -5.83 -69.41 -31.00
C ASP A 127 -6.65 -68.11 -30.86
N ARG A 128 -7.99 -68.19 -31.00
CA ARG A 128 -8.89 -67.04 -30.87
C ARG A 128 -9.14 -66.62 -29.42
N GLU A 129 -9.22 -67.56 -28.49
CA GLU A 129 -9.26 -67.29 -27.04
C GLU A 129 -7.98 -66.57 -26.60
N GLN A 130 -6.79 -67.05 -27.00
CA GLN A 130 -5.52 -66.41 -26.67
C GLN A 130 -5.39 -65.02 -27.32
N LEU A 131 -5.85 -64.85 -28.56
CA LEU A 131 -5.90 -63.54 -29.21
C LEU A 131 -6.82 -62.58 -28.42
N THR A 132 -8.00 -63.03 -28.03
CA THR A 132 -9.00 -62.23 -27.32
C THR A 132 -8.46 -61.74 -25.97
N ARG A 133 -7.83 -62.62 -25.19
CA ARG A 133 -7.16 -62.26 -23.92
C ARG A 133 -6.08 -61.20 -24.12
N ARG A 134 -5.15 -61.43 -25.06
CA ARG A 134 -4.08 -60.46 -25.38
C ARG A 134 -4.62 -59.11 -25.83
N THR A 135 -5.71 -59.10 -26.61
CA THR A 135 -6.37 -57.84 -27.03
C THR A 135 -7.00 -57.12 -25.83
N GLN A 136 -7.70 -57.83 -24.93
CA GLN A 136 -8.22 -57.24 -23.70
C GLN A 136 -7.12 -56.69 -22.80
N GLU A 137 -6.07 -57.48 -22.53
CA GLU A 137 -4.90 -57.08 -21.73
C GLU A 137 -4.24 -55.81 -22.28
N ASN A 138 -4.02 -55.75 -23.59
CA ASN A 138 -3.45 -54.58 -24.26
C ASN A 138 -4.39 -53.36 -24.20
N THR A 139 -5.70 -53.53 -24.38
CA THR A 139 -6.66 -52.44 -24.23
C THR A 139 -6.72 -51.91 -22.79
N SER A 140 -6.76 -52.79 -21.78
CA SER A 140 -6.70 -52.40 -20.36
C SER A 140 -5.42 -51.63 -20.02
N LYS A 141 -4.27 -52.06 -20.58
CA LYS A 141 -2.99 -51.33 -20.46
C LYS A 141 -3.09 -49.93 -21.08
N ASN A 142 -3.60 -49.80 -22.30
CA ASN A 142 -3.74 -48.50 -22.97
C ASN A 142 -4.68 -47.54 -22.21
N ILE A 143 -5.76 -48.04 -21.59
CA ILE A 143 -6.64 -47.24 -20.72
C ILE A 143 -5.88 -46.82 -19.44
N GLY A 144 -5.05 -47.69 -18.88
CA GLY A 144 -4.18 -47.36 -17.74
C GLY A 144 -3.14 -46.28 -18.07
N GLU A 145 -2.56 -46.32 -19.27
CA GLU A 145 -1.67 -45.27 -19.79
C GLU A 145 -2.43 -43.94 -19.96
N ARG A 146 -3.64 -43.98 -20.55
CA ARG A 146 -4.51 -42.82 -20.70
C ARG A 146 -4.91 -42.17 -19.38
N LEU A 147 -5.14 -42.97 -18.33
CA LEU A 147 -5.43 -42.45 -16.98
C LEU A 147 -4.26 -41.63 -16.41
N ASN A 148 -3.02 -42.01 -16.70
CA ASN A 148 -1.85 -41.23 -16.28
C ASN A 148 -1.80 -39.87 -16.99
N ASP A 149 -2.09 -39.80 -18.29
CA ASP A 149 -2.19 -38.52 -19.03
C ASP A 149 -3.23 -37.59 -18.39
N ILE A 150 -4.43 -38.14 -18.08
CA ILE A 150 -5.53 -37.36 -17.50
C ILE A 150 -5.16 -36.87 -16.10
N VAL A 151 -4.49 -37.70 -15.28
CA VAL A 151 -4.00 -37.30 -13.96
C VAL A 151 -2.93 -36.22 -14.07
N PHE A 152 -1.98 -36.32 -15.00
CA PHE A 152 -0.94 -35.31 -15.23
C PHE A 152 -1.54 -33.95 -15.63
N TRP A 153 -2.38 -33.91 -16.68
CA TRP A 153 -2.99 -32.65 -17.11
C TRP A 153 -3.93 -32.06 -16.04
N LYS A 154 -4.51 -32.90 -15.18
CA LYS A 154 -5.27 -32.44 -14.01
C LYS A 154 -4.38 -31.84 -12.92
N SER A 155 -3.17 -32.36 -12.66
CA SER A 155 -2.24 -31.69 -11.73
C SER A 155 -1.79 -30.32 -12.26
N GLU A 156 -1.47 -30.21 -13.56
CA GLU A 156 -1.07 -28.94 -14.16
C GLU A 156 -2.20 -27.89 -14.12
N LEU A 157 -3.44 -28.29 -14.47
CA LEU A 157 -4.61 -27.42 -14.35
C LEU A 157 -4.88 -27.00 -12.89
N THR A 158 -4.73 -27.90 -11.91
CA THR A 158 -4.89 -27.55 -10.48
C THR A 158 -3.88 -26.47 -10.09
N HIS A 159 -2.61 -26.68 -10.43
CA HIS A 159 -1.53 -25.76 -10.11
C HIS A 159 -1.74 -24.38 -10.77
N GLU A 160 -2.17 -24.35 -12.04
CA GLU A 160 -2.41 -23.09 -12.73
C GLU A 160 -3.66 -22.34 -12.22
N ILE A 161 -4.69 -23.06 -11.76
CA ILE A 161 -5.85 -22.46 -11.05
C ILE A 161 -5.39 -21.81 -9.73
N ASP A 162 -4.56 -22.49 -8.92
CA ASP A 162 -4.01 -21.92 -7.68
C ASP A 162 -3.14 -20.67 -7.96
N ASN A 163 -2.32 -20.72 -9.03
CA ASN A 163 -1.53 -19.57 -9.51
C ASN A 163 -2.42 -18.39 -9.96
N MET A 164 -3.60 -18.66 -10.55
CA MET A 164 -4.55 -17.63 -10.97
C MET A 164 -5.32 -17.05 -9.78
N VAL A 165 -5.78 -17.89 -8.84
CA VAL A 165 -6.47 -17.46 -7.62
C VAL A 165 -5.57 -16.55 -6.77
N THR A 166 -4.28 -16.88 -6.64
CA THR A 166 -3.31 -16.07 -5.89
C THR A 166 -3.02 -14.73 -6.57
N GLU A 167 -2.86 -14.67 -7.90
CA GLU A 167 -2.68 -13.40 -8.62
C GLU A 167 -3.95 -12.54 -8.60
N ILE A 168 -5.15 -13.13 -8.70
CA ILE A 168 -6.43 -12.43 -8.52
C ILE A 168 -6.52 -11.80 -7.12
N ALA A 169 -6.08 -12.50 -6.08
CA ALA A 169 -6.05 -11.95 -4.73
C ALA A 169 -5.05 -10.78 -4.61
N ALA A 170 -3.85 -10.93 -5.19
CA ALA A 170 -2.83 -9.88 -5.20
C ALA A 170 -3.28 -8.61 -5.91
N LEU A 171 -3.87 -8.72 -7.11
CA LEU A 171 -4.38 -7.56 -7.85
C LEU A 171 -5.58 -6.90 -7.13
N ASN A 172 -6.43 -7.68 -6.44
CA ASN A 172 -7.51 -7.12 -5.63
C ASN A 172 -7.01 -6.27 -4.45
N GLU A 173 -5.96 -6.67 -3.72
CA GLU A 173 -5.46 -5.84 -2.61
C GLU A 173 -4.73 -4.57 -3.13
N VAL A 174 -3.96 -4.67 -4.21
CA VAL A 174 -3.35 -3.50 -4.86
C VAL A 174 -4.43 -2.53 -5.36
N LYS A 175 -5.52 -3.05 -5.95
CA LYS A 175 -6.72 -2.28 -6.32
C LYS A 175 -7.34 -1.59 -5.09
N ARG A 176 -7.56 -2.31 -3.99
CA ARG A 176 -8.11 -1.73 -2.73
C ARG A 176 -7.18 -0.72 -2.07
N ARG A 177 -5.86 -0.82 -2.27
CA ARG A 177 -4.91 0.21 -1.81
C ARG A 177 -4.98 1.46 -2.70
N LEU A 178 -5.13 1.30 -4.02
CA LEU A 178 -5.35 2.41 -4.96
C LEU A 178 -6.68 3.15 -4.69
N GLU A 179 -7.76 2.41 -4.40
CA GLU A 179 -9.06 3.00 -3.97
C GLU A 179 -8.91 3.86 -2.70
N ARG A 180 -8.18 3.37 -1.69
CA ARG A 180 -7.88 4.11 -0.46
C ARG A 180 -7.04 5.36 -0.72
N ALA A 181 -5.96 5.23 -1.51
CA ALA A 181 -5.10 6.34 -1.88
C ALA A 181 -5.88 7.46 -2.59
N LEU A 182 -6.73 7.09 -3.56
CA LEU A 182 -7.59 8.02 -4.28
C LEU A 182 -8.54 8.78 -3.33
N ALA A 183 -9.17 8.08 -2.38
CA ALA A 183 -10.05 8.71 -1.39
C ALA A 183 -9.31 9.69 -0.47
N GLU A 184 -8.09 9.36 -0.04
CA GLU A 184 -7.25 10.22 0.81
C GLU A 184 -6.83 11.54 0.14
N THR A 185 -6.87 11.63 -1.20
CA THR A 185 -6.61 12.89 -1.93
C THR A 185 -7.72 13.95 -1.81
N ALA A 186 -8.93 13.56 -1.40
CA ALA A 186 -10.09 14.46 -1.39
C ALA A 186 -9.95 15.59 -0.34
N GLY A 187 -9.37 15.28 0.83
CA GLY A 187 -9.09 16.27 1.87
C GLY A 187 -8.12 17.37 1.42
N PRO A 188 -6.91 17.02 0.92
CA PRO A 188 -6.00 17.95 0.26
C PRO A 188 -6.67 18.85 -0.78
N LEU A 189 -7.46 18.29 -1.69
CA LEU A 189 -8.15 19.06 -2.73
C LEU A 189 -9.10 20.11 -2.13
N GLN A 190 -9.94 19.70 -1.17
CA GLN A 190 -10.87 20.59 -0.48
C GLN A 190 -10.12 21.70 0.28
N VAL A 191 -9.04 21.37 0.99
CA VAL A 191 -8.24 22.36 1.74
C VAL A 191 -7.61 23.40 0.79
N SER A 192 -7.09 22.99 -0.36
CA SER A 192 -6.54 23.93 -1.36
C SER A 192 -7.61 24.87 -1.92
N GLN A 193 -8.81 24.35 -2.22
CA GLN A 193 -9.94 25.15 -2.70
C GLN A 193 -10.47 26.12 -1.63
N GLU A 194 -10.58 25.67 -0.38
CA GLU A 194 -11.05 26.52 0.73
C GLU A 194 -10.01 27.60 1.09
N CYS A 195 -8.71 27.34 0.90
CA CYS A 195 -7.66 28.37 0.99
C CYS A 195 -7.84 29.47 -0.06
N LEU A 196 -8.11 29.12 -1.32
CA LEU A 196 -8.42 30.09 -2.37
C LEU A 196 -9.68 30.91 -2.03
N TYR A 197 -10.78 30.24 -1.65
CA TYR A 197 -12.02 30.91 -1.24
C TYR A 197 -11.89 31.77 0.01
N HIS A 198 -10.93 31.49 0.91
CA HIS A 198 -10.61 32.39 2.01
C HIS A 198 -9.78 33.61 1.58
N ARG A 199 -8.87 33.46 0.62
CA ARG A 199 -8.02 34.55 0.13
C ARG A 199 -8.76 35.56 -0.74
N GLU A 200 -9.80 35.14 -1.46
CA GLU A 200 -10.76 36.01 -2.15
C GLU A 200 -11.43 37.05 -1.21
N LYS A 201 -11.38 36.82 0.12
CA LYS A 201 -11.95 37.71 1.14
C LYS A 201 -10.95 38.74 1.68
N ARG A 202 -9.73 38.80 1.12
CA ARG A 202 -8.79 39.93 1.28
C ARG A 202 -9.40 41.22 0.71
N ARG A 203 -8.83 42.37 1.05
CA ARG A 203 -9.45 43.68 0.78
C ARG A 203 -8.51 44.65 0.07
N SER A 204 -9.09 45.50 -0.76
CA SER A 204 -8.39 46.62 -1.42
C SER A 204 -7.09 46.15 -2.09
N ILE A 205 -5.96 46.81 -1.85
CA ILE A 205 -4.66 46.54 -2.47
C ILE A 205 -4.00 45.21 -2.03
N ASP A 206 -4.62 44.43 -1.13
CA ASP A 206 -4.12 43.10 -0.73
C ASP A 206 -4.75 41.96 -1.54
N LEU A 207 -5.85 42.22 -2.26
CA LEU A 207 -6.44 41.25 -3.20
C LEU A 207 -5.61 41.23 -4.48
N VAL A 208 -4.49 40.51 -4.43
CA VAL A 208 -3.45 40.44 -5.47
C VAL A 208 -3.09 38.99 -5.74
N HIS A 209 -3.00 38.65 -7.03
CA HIS A 209 -2.61 37.34 -7.55
C HIS A 209 -1.13 37.03 -7.29
N ASP A 210 -0.82 36.78 -6.02
CA ASP A 210 0.53 36.49 -5.52
C ASP A 210 0.93 35.02 -5.70
N ASP A 211 2.18 34.69 -5.38
CA ASP A 211 2.75 33.37 -5.66
C ASP A 211 2.10 32.25 -4.83
N VAL A 212 1.49 32.59 -3.68
CA VAL A 212 0.69 31.63 -2.89
C VAL A 212 -0.56 31.23 -3.66
N GLU A 213 -1.20 32.17 -4.36
CA GLU A 213 -2.39 31.91 -5.16
C GLU A 213 -2.06 31.07 -6.41
N LYS A 214 -0.99 31.42 -7.11
CA LYS A 214 -0.47 30.65 -8.26
C LYS A 214 -0.14 29.21 -7.87
N ASP A 215 0.50 29.03 -6.71
CA ASP A 215 0.89 27.70 -6.23
C ASP A 215 -0.30 26.92 -5.66
N LEU A 216 -1.31 27.57 -5.07
CA LEU A 216 -2.58 26.95 -4.67
C LEU A 216 -3.39 26.45 -5.89
N ILE A 217 -3.46 27.24 -6.97
CA ILE A 217 -4.09 26.83 -8.22
C ILE A 217 -3.37 25.60 -8.78
N ARG A 218 -2.03 25.63 -8.82
CA ARG A 218 -1.22 24.47 -9.25
C ARG A 218 -1.36 23.26 -8.33
N GLU A 219 -1.59 23.45 -7.03
CA GLU A 219 -1.90 22.36 -6.08
C GLU A 219 -3.23 21.69 -6.43
N VAL A 220 -4.28 22.47 -6.73
CA VAL A 220 -5.58 21.96 -7.21
C VAL A 220 -5.43 21.19 -8.54
N GLU A 221 -4.61 21.68 -9.47
CA GLU A 221 -4.31 21.01 -10.74
C GLU A 221 -3.54 19.70 -10.56
N VAL A 222 -2.47 19.70 -9.76
CA VAL A 222 -1.65 18.53 -9.43
C VAL A 222 -2.50 17.44 -8.76
N ILE A 223 -3.32 17.80 -7.77
CA ILE A 223 -4.18 16.82 -7.08
C ILE A 223 -5.21 16.22 -8.04
N LYS A 224 -5.85 17.03 -8.90
CA LYS A 224 -6.77 16.53 -9.95
C LYS A 224 -6.06 15.61 -10.95
N SER A 225 -4.84 15.95 -11.37
CA SER A 225 -4.00 15.12 -12.24
C SER A 225 -3.61 13.78 -11.59
N CYS A 226 -3.29 13.79 -10.29
CA CYS A 226 -3.03 12.58 -9.51
C CYS A 226 -4.28 11.69 -9.43
N GLN A 227 -5.43 12.27 -9.04
CA GLN A 227 -6.71 11.55 -8.99
C GLN A 227 -7.08 10.91 -10.33
N GLU A 228 -6.89 11.63 -11.43
CA GLU A 228 -7.26 11.16 -12.76
C GLU A 228 -6.37 9.99 -13.24
N ARG A 229 -5.06 10.06 -12.97
CA ARG A 229 -4.16 8.91 -13.19
C ARG A 229 -4.56 7.70 -12.33
N MET A 230 -4.91 7.91 -11.06
CA MET A 230 -5.39 6.86 -10.16
C MET A 230 -6.68 6.19 -10.66
N ARG A 231 -7.68 6.96 -11.14
CA ARG A 231 -8.93 6.41 -11.73
C ARG A 231 -8.62 5.52 -12.93
N ARG A 232 -7.83 6.00 -13.90
CA ARG A 232 -7.48 5.22 -15.11
C ARG A 232 -6.77 3.90 -14.78
N HIS A 233 -5.92 3.87 -13.76
CA HIS A 233 -5.29 2.62 -13.31
C HIS A 233 -6.25 1.72 -12.52
N LEU A 234 -7.23 2.28 -11.80
CA LEU A 234 -8.30 1.53 -11.14
C LEU A 234 -9.21 0.84 -12.17
N ASP A 235 -9.60 1.55 -13.23
CA ASP A 235 -10.41 1.00 -14.33
C ASP A 235 -9.66 -0.12 -15.07
N ARG A 236 -8.36 0.07 -15.35
CA ARG A 236 -7.48 -0.98 -15.88
C ARG A 236 -7.42 -2.21 -14.96
N ALA A 237 -7.35 -2.00 -13.63
CA ALA A 237 -7.33 -3.10 -12.67
C ALA A 237 -8.67 -3.85 -12.61
N ILE A 238 -9.80 -3.15 -12.74
CA ILE A 238 -11.14 -3.76 -12.85
C ILE A 238 -11.24 -4.62 -14.12
N ALA A 239 -10.82 -4.09 -15.27
CA ALA A 239 -10.81 -4.83 -16.53
C ALA A 239 -9.90 -6.06 -16.48
N GLN A 240 -8.68 -5.91 -15.95
CA GLN A 240 -7.74 -7.02 -15.81
C GLN A 240 -8.26 -8.10 -14.85
N LEU A 241 -8.91 -7.73 -13.74
CA LEU A 241 -9.56 -8.70 -12.84
C LEU A 241 -10.68 -9.49 -13.53
N ALA A 242 -11.43 -8.87 -14.45
CA ALA A 242 -12.41 -9.59 -15.26
C ALA A 242 -11.75 -10.58 -16.23
N SER A 243 -10.66 -10.19 -16.90
CA SER A 243 -9.86 -11.09 -17.77
C SER A 243 -9.25 -12.26 -16.98
N ASN A 244 -8.68 -12.01 -15.80
CA ASN A 244 -8.15 -13.04 -14.92
C ASN A 244 -9.26 -14.05 -14.51
N ARG A 245 -10.45 -13.55 -14.15
CA ARG A 245 -11.61 -14.40 -13.79
C ARG A 245 -12.16 -15.20 -14.97
N ALA A 246 -12.15 -14.65 -16.18
CA ALA A 246 -12.51 -15.39 -17.38
C ALA A 246 -11.53 -16.55 -17.61
N ALA A 247 -10.22 -16.29 -17.60
CA ALA A 247 -9.20 -17.33 -17.75
C ALA A 247 -9.29 -18.42 -16.66
N GLN A 248 -9.57 -18.03 -15.41
CA GLN A 248 -9.83 -18.99 -14.32
C GLN A 248 -11.01 -19.92 -14.64
N HIS A 249 -12.14 -19.38 -15.11
CA HIS A 249 -13.33 -20.16 -15.42
C HIS A 249 -13.09 -21.17 -16.55
N GLU A 250 -12.28 -20.81 -17.56
CA GLU A 250 -11.94 -21.74 -18.65
C GLU A 250 -11.10 -22.93 -18.13
N LEU A 251 -10.12 -22.67 -17.25
CA LEU A 251 -9.35 -23.72 -16.56
C LEU A 251 -10.23 -24.59 -15.66
N GLU A 252 -11.16 -23.99 -14.90
CA GLU A 252 -12.07 -24.70 -14.01
C GLU A 252 -13.07 -25.61 -14.77
N ARG A 253 -13.48 -25.20 -15.97
CA ARG A 253 -14.28 -26.05 -16.86
C ARG A 253 -13.46 -27.22 -17.41
N ASP A 254 -12.27 -26.94 -17.94
CA ASP A 254 -11.36 -27.97 -18.46
C ASP A 254 -11.01 -29.00 -17.36
N MET A 255 -10.73 -28.53 -16.15
CA MET A 255 -10.57 -29.34 -14.94
C MET A 255 -11.77 -30.28 -14.70
N SER A 256 -13.00 -29.77 -14.79
CA SER A 256 -14.23 -30.55 -14.62
C SER A 256 -14.38 -31.63 -15.69
N ASP A 257 -14.03 -31.32 -16.94
CA ASP A 257 -14.04 -32.27 -18.06
C ASP A 257 -12.98 -33.35 -17.87
N LYS A 258 -11.75 -33.00 -17.45
CA LYS A 258 -10.68 -33.95 -17.09
C LYS A 258 -11.09 -34.86 -15.92
N VAL A 259 -11.73 -34.33 -14.88
CA VAL A 259 -12.26 -35.12 -13.74
C VAL A 259 -13.34 -36.09 -14.18
N THR A 260 -14.23 -35.66 -15.08
CA THR A 260 -15.31 -36.50 -15.63
C THR A 260 -14.75 -37.62 -16.50
N ALA A 261 -13.79 -37.30 -17.39
CA ALA A 261 -13.07 -38.28 -18.19
C ALA A 261 -12.33 -39.30 -17.30
N GLN A 262 -11.63 -38.85 -16.25
CA GLN A 262 -10.94 -39.76 -15.32
C GLN A 262 -11.91 -40.77 -14.70
N ARG A 263 -13.11 -40.34 -14.28
CA ARG A 263 -14.11 -41.25 -13.69
C ARG A 263 -14.63 -42.30 -14.69
N ILE A 264 -14.73 -41.95 -15.97
CA ILE A 264 -15.16 -42.87 -17.02
C ILE A 264 -14.05 -43.89 -17.30
N ASP A 265 -12.84 -43.41 -17.56
CA ASP A 265 -11.69 -44.27 -17.90
C ASP A 265 -11.29 -45.17 -16.72
N ASP A 266 -11.41 -44.69 -15.47
CA ASP A 266 -11.18 -45.49 -14.26
C ASP A 266 -12.20 -46.63 -14.12
N ARG A 267 -13.49 -46.34 -14.34
CA ARG A 267 -14.52 -47.39 -14.41
C ARG A 267 -14.20 -48.40 -15.52
N CYS A 268 -13.81 -47.93 -16.71
CA CYS A 268 -13.47 -48.78 -17.85
C CYS A 268 -12.23 -49.65 -17.59
N HIS A 269 -11.20 -49.14 -16.92
CA HIS A 269 -10.01 -49.90 -16.53
C HIS A 269 -10.33 -51.03 -15.54
N HIS A 270 -11.30 -50.81 -14.64
CA HIS A 270 -11.72 -51.78 -13.63
C HIS A 270 -12.76 -52.81 -14.13
N LEU A 271 -13.29 -52.69 -15.34
CA LEU A 271 -14.24 -53.68 -15.91
C LEU A 271 -13.56 -55.04 -16.15
N ARG A 272 -14.30 -56.11 -15.87
CA ARG A 272 -13.91 -57.52 -16.09
C ARG A 272 -15.02 -58.24 -16.84
N ASN A 273 -14.70 -59.40 -17.42
CA ASN A 273 -15.66 -60.25 -18.13
C ASN A 273 -16.80 -60.82 -17.23
N THR A 274 -16.71 -60.59 -15.91
CA THR A 274 -17.71 -60.95 -14.90
C THR A 274 -18.24 -59.72 -14.14
N SER A 275 -18.09 -58.51 -14.66
CA SER A 275 -18.60 -57.28 -14.04
C SER A 275 -20.08 -57.07 -14.36
N ASP A 276 -20.87 -56.65 -13.37
CA ASP A 276 -22.27 -56.28 -13.57
C ASP A 276 -22.42 -55.08 -14.51
N GLY A 277 -23.50 -55.09 -15.30
CA GLY A 277 -23.85 -53.98 -16.20
C GLY A 277 -23.04 -53.92 -17.51
N ILE A 278 -22.25 -54.95 -17.84
CA ILE A 278 -21.72 -55.14 -19.21
C ILE A 278 -22.83 -55.62 -20.16
N GLY A 279 -22.77 -55.25 -21.43
CA GLY A 279 -23.80 -55.59 -22.42
C GLY A 279 -23.42 -55.23 -23.85
N TYR A 280 -24.28 -55.60 -24.80
CA TYR A 280 -24.08 -55.33 -26.23
C TYR A 280 -24.70 -54.00 -26.64
N TYR A 281 -23.87 -53.11 -27.20
CA TYR A 281 -24.29 -51.83 -27.77
C TYR A 281 -24.13 -51.87 -29.30
N ARG A 282 -25.05 -51.27 -30.06
CA ARG A 282 -25.03 -51.25 -31.53
C ARG A 282 -24.56 -49.90 -32.05
N GLY A 283 -23.68 -49.88 -33.06
CA GLY A 283 -23.25 -48.65 -33.72
C GLY A 283 -22.05 -47.96 -33.09
N ILE A 284 -21.59 -48.41 -31.91
CA ILE A 284 -20.42 -47.86 -31.21
C ILE A 284 -19.10 -48.14 -31.94
N GLU A 285 -19.10 -49.10 -32.85
CA GLU A 285 -17.97 -49.44 -33.73
C GLU A 285 -17.70 -48.40 -34.83
N ARG A 286 -18.56 -47.37 -34.94
CA ARG A 286 -18.45 -46.30 -35.94
C ARG A 286 -17.72 -45.10 -35.35
N LEU A 287 -16.52 -44.83 -35.86
CA LEU A 287 -15.77 -43.62 -35.53
C LEU A 287 -16.48 -42.40 -36.11
N ASP A 288 -16.81 -41.43 -35.25
CA ASP A 288 -17.27 -40.10 -35.65
C ASP A 288 -16.05 -39.23 -36.02
N PRO A 289 -15.97 -38.66 -37.24
CA PRO A 289 -14.85 -37.80 -37.65
C PRO A 289 -14.68 -36.50 -36.85
N SER A 290 -15.65 -36.11 -36.02
CA SER A 290 -15.59 -34.90 -35.18
C SER A 290 -14.91 -35.10 -33.82
N LEU A 291 -14.50 -36.32 -33.48
CA LEU A 291 -13.84 -36.64 -32.21
C LEU A 291 -12.43 -36.02 -32.12
N SER A 292 -12.06 -35.54 -30.94
CA SER A 292 -10.73 -34.98 -30.66
C SER A 292 -9.64 -36.06 -30.67
N LEU A 293 -8.52 -35.73 -31.32
CA LEU A 293 -7.30 -36.54 -31.31
C LEU A 293 -6.45 -36.24 -30.06
N PRO A 294 -5.59 -37.16 -29.59
CA PRO A 294 -4.74 -36.94 -28.41
C PRO A 294 -3.95 -35.63 -28.44
N ASP A 295 -3.33 -35.30 -29.59
CA ASP A 295 -2.56 -34.07 -29.78
C ASP A 295 -3.42 -32.80 -29.67
N SER A 296 -4.69 -32.86 -30.11
CA SER A 296 -5.63 -31.74 -29.99
C SER A 296 -6.18 -31.59 -28.56
N TRP A 297 -6.28 -32.69 -27.82
CA TRP A 297 -6.75 -32.72 -26.43
C TRP A 297 -5.67 -32.21 -25.44
N SER A 298 -4.41 -32.62 -25.63
CA SER A 298 -3.30 -32.08 -24.84
C SER A 298 -3.11 -30.60 -25.17
N LYS A 299 -3.06 -30.24 -26.45
CA LYS A 299 -2.93 -28.84 -26.90
C LYS A 299 -4.05 -27.94 -26.38
N PHE A 300 -5.32 -28.37 -26.35
CA PHE A 300 -6.40 -27.55 -25.77
C PHE A 300 -6.09 -27.14 -24.31
N THR A 301 -5.53 -28.07 -23.54
CA THR A 301 -5.12 -27.85 -22.15
C THR A 301 -3.92 -26.90 -22.05
N ASP A 302 -2.94 -27.08 -22.93
CA ASP A 302 -1.74 -26.23 -23.04
C ASP A 302 -2.08 -24.79 -23.46
N ASP A 303 -2.92 -24.61 -24.48
CA ASP A 303 -3.42 -23.30 -24.93
C ASP A 303 -4.16 -22.56 -23.80
N ASN A 304 -4.98 -23.27 -22.99
CA ASN A 304 -5.66 -22.70 -21.82
C ASN A 304 -4.67 -22.23 -20.73
N ILE A 305 -3.65 -23.05 -20.44
CA ILE A 305 -2.60 -22.72 -19.47
C ILE A 305 -1.73 -21.54 -19.97
N LEU A 306 -1.37 -21.49 -21.25
CA LEU A 306 -0.62 -20.38 -21.85
C LEU A 306 -1.41 -19.07 -21.82
N LEU A 307 -2.72 -19.10 -22.08
CA LEU A 307 -3.61 -17.95 -21.93
C LEU A 307 -3.66 -17.45 -20.48
N SER A 308 -3.75 -18.37 -19.51
CA SER A 308 -3.70 -18.04 -18.09
C SER A 308 -2.37 -17.39 -17.70
N GLN A 309 -1.23 -17.99 -18.07
CA GLN A 309 0.10 -17.45 -17.79
C GLN A 309 0.31 -16.05 -18.39
N SER A 310 -0.13 -15.83 -19.63
CA SER A 310 -0.09 -14.50 -20.28
C SER A 310 -0.94 -13.47 -19.53
N THR A 311 -2.14 -13.88 -19.10
CA THR A 311 -3.08 -13.05 -18.33
C THR A 311 -2.51 -12.70 -16.94
N ARG A 312 -1.87 -13.65 -16.25
CA ARG A 312 -1.17 -13.40 -14.97
C ARG A 312 0.04 -12.49 -15.13
N ALA A 313 0.80 -12.59 -16.22
CA ALA A 313 1.93 -11.71 -16.49
C ALA A 313 1.48 -10.25 -16.72
N ALA A 314 0.37 -10.04 -17.45
CA ALA A 314 -0.26 -8.72 -17.60
C ALA A 314 -0.75 -8.16 -16.25
N SER A 315 -1.38 -9.01 -15.42
CA SER A 315 -1.83 -8.69 -14.06
C SER A 315 -0.67 -8.25 -13.15
N HIS A 316 0.44 -9.01 -13.14
CA HIS A 316 1.64 -8.67 -12.37
C HIS A 316 2.19 -7.30 -12.76
N LYS A 317 2.40 -7.08 -14.07
CA LYS A 317 2.90 -5.79 -14.59
C LYS A 317 2.00 -4.63 -14.19
N LEU A 318 0.68 -4.81 -14.21
CA LEU A 318 -0.26 -3.78 -13.79
C LEU A 318 -0.15 -3.46 -12.29
N ARG A 319 0.14 -4.45 -11.43
CA ARG A 319 0.43 -4.19 -10.00
C ARG A 319 1.69 -3.32 -9.86
N ASP A 320 2.76 -3.64 -10.59
CA ASP A 320 4.01 -2.88 -10.54
C ASP A 320 3.82 -1.44 -11.04
N GLU A 321 3.05 -1.25 -12.12
CA GLU A 321 2.65 0.08 -12.62
C GLU A 321 1.84 0.88 -11.58
N ILE A 322 1.01 0.23 -10.75
CA ILE A 322 0.26 0.87 -9.66
C ILE A 322 1.16 1.23 -8.47
N GLU A 323 2.13 0.39 -8.11
CA GLU A 323 3.14 0.74 -7.08
C GLU A 323 3.92 2.00 -7.48
N VAL A 324 4.40 2.07 -8.72
CA VAL A 324 5.12 3.25 -9.23
C VAL A 324 4.22 4.49 -9.25
N LEU A 325 2.96 4.34 -9.69
CA LEU A 325 1.98 5.44 -9.72
C LEU A 325 1.73 6.03 -8.32
N LEU A 326 1.51 5.18 -7.30
CA LEU A 326 1.21 5.63 -5.95
C LEU A 326 2.38 6.39 -5.32
N ASN A 327 3.62 5.90 -5.52
CA ASN A 327 4.82 6.58 -5.03
C ASN A 327 5.07 7.92 -5.77
N ALA A 328 4.84 7.96 -7.08
CA ALA A 328 4.97 9.19 -7.87
C ALA A 328 3.94 10.25 -7.47
N THR A 329 2.65 9.89 -7.47
CA THR A 329 1.55 10.83 -7.19
C THR A 329 1.56 11.35 -5.75
N SER A 330 1.88 10.50 -4.77
CA SER A 330 2.02 10.95 -3.37
C SER A 330 3.18 11.95 -3.21
N SER A 331 4.33 11.68 -3.83
CA SER A 331 5.48 12.61 -3.85
C SER A 331 5.14 13.94 -4.54
N GLU A 332 4.43 13.89 -5.68
CA GLU A 332 4.01 15.06 -6.45
C GLU A 332 3.08 15.99 -5.64
N MET A 333 2.06 15.41 -4.99
CA MET A 333 1.15 16.14 -4.09
C MET A 333 1.88 16.71 -2.87
N TRP A 334 2.79 15.96 -2.25
CA TRP A 334 3.54 16.43 -1.07
C TRP A 334 4.51 17.57 -1.40
N ASN A 335 5.21 17.48 -2.54
CA ASN A 335 6.11 18.53 -2.99
C ASN A 335 5.33 19.84 -3.26
N GLN A 336 4.20 19.77 -3.96
CA GLN A 336 3.40 20.97 -4.22
C GLN A 336 2.75 21.54 -2.94
N PHE A 337 2.29 20.68 -2.03
CA PHE A 337 1.83 21.10 -0.70
C PHE A 337 2.92 21.84 0.09
N SER A 338 4.17 21.34 0.04
CA SER A 338 5.33 21.96 0.68
C SER A 338 5.67 23.31 0.04
N ASN A 339 5.64 23.43 -1.29
CA ASN A 339 5.87 24.68 -2.01
C ASN A 339 4.89 25.77 -1.55
N VAL A 340 3.59 25.45 -1.57
CA VAL A 340 2.52 26.36 -1.11
C VAL A 340 2.70 26.78 0.35
N ASN A 341 3.13 25.88 1.24
CA ASN A 341 3.39 26.23 2.65
C ASN A 341 4.59 27.17 2.81
N VAL A 342 5.64 27.03 1.99
CA VAL A 342 6.77 27.96 1.95
C VAL A 342 6.32 29.33 1.43
N ALA A 343 5.54 29.37 0.34
CA ALA A 343 4.98 30.60 -0.20
C ALA A 343 4.08 31.33 0.82
N PHE A 344 3.17 30.62 1.50
CA PHE A 344 2.39 31.16 2.62
C PHE A 344 3.28 31.74 3.70
N THR A 345 4.34 31.02 4.11
CA THR A 345 5.24 31.47 5.17
C THR A 345 5.92 32.79 4.79
N GLY A 346 6.41 32.92 3.55
CA GLY A 346 6.98 34.16 3.01
C GLY A 346 5.98 35.31 3.00
N ARG A 347 4.81 35.11 2.38
CA ARG A 347 3.74 36.12 2.28
C ARG A 347 3.20 36.57 3.65
N ILE A 348 3.15 35.67 4.63
CA ILE A 348 2.80 35.98 6.02
C ILE A 348 3.88 36.87 6.66
N SER A 349 5.18 36.58 6.48
CA SER A 349 6.25 37.46 6.99
C SER A 349 6.23 38.84 6.33
N GLU A 350 6.12 38.92 5.00
CA GLU A 350 6.03 40.18 4.25
C GLU A 350 4.87 41.06 4.74
N THR A 351 3.69 40.48 4.92
CA THR A 351 2.49 41.20 5.38
C THR A 351 2.61 41.61 6.86
N SER A 352 3.29 40.79 7.68
CA SER A 352 3.57 41.10 9.09
C SER A 352 4.54 42.27 9.25
N ASP A 353 5.63 42.30 8.47
CA ASP A 353 6.61 43.38 8.52
C ASP A 353 6.05 44.68 7.90
N ALA A 354 5.24 44.59 6.84
CA ALA A 354 4.47 45.73 6.33
C ALA A 354 3.53 46.31 7.40
N LYS A 355 2.78 45.47 8.11
CA LYS A 355 1.90 45.90 9.23
C LYS A 355 2.70 46.56 10.36
N LYS A 356 3.85 45.99 10.73
CA LYS A 356 4.75 46.55 11.76
C LYS A 356 5.36 47.89 11.35
N SER A 357 5.67 48.06 10.07
CA SER A 357 6.09 49.35 9.51
C SER A 357 4.96 50.38 9.61
N LEU A 358 3.74 50.05 9.17
CA LEU A 358 2.56 50.93 9.29
C LEU A 358 2.28 51.32 10.75
N GLN A 359 2.38 50.39 11.70
CA GLN A 359 2.29 50.68 13.14
C GLN A 359 3.37 51.68 13.60
N THR A 360 4.60 51.56 13.11
CA THR A 360 5.72 52.45 13.44
C THR A 360 5.52 53.84 12.83
N HIS A 361 4.99 53.94 11.60
CA HIS A 361 4.64 55.21 10.97
C HIS A 361 3.47 55.90 11.68
N LEU A 362 2.40 55.16 12.02
CA LEU A 362 1.25 55.69 12.75
C LEU A 362 1.67 56.25 14.13
N ALA A 363 2.53 55.55 14.86
CA ALA A 363 3.05 56.03 16.15
C ALA A 363 3.84 57.35 16.01
N LYS A 364 4.63 57.51 14.93
CA LYS A 364 5.31 58.77 14.61
C LYS A 364 4.31 59.87 14.25
N THR A 365 3.34 59.60 13.37
CA THR A 365 2.31 60.58 12.99
C THR A 365 1.51 61.08 14.20
N LEU A 366 1.19 60.21 15.17
CA LEU A 366 0.55 60.61 16.43
C LEU A 366 1.44 61.51 17.31
N GLN A 367 2.76 61.28 17.32
CA GLN A 367 3.71 62.14 18.02
C GLN A 367 3.83 63.53 17.37
N GLU A 368 3.89 63.59 16.04
CA GLU A 368 3.92 64.85 15.27
C GLU A 368 2.59 65.64 15.42
N ILE A 369 1.45 64.94 15.49
CA ILE A 369 0.14 65.55 15.80
C ILE A 369 0.20 66.26 17.16
N PHE A 370 0.60 65.56 18.22
CA PHE A 370 0.69 66.13 19.56
C PHE A 370 1.67 67.32 19.64
N GLN A 371 2.80 67.23 18.94
CA GLN A 371 3.76 68.34 18.86
C GLN A 371 3.21 69.55 18.09
N THR A 372 2.42 69.31 17.03
CA THR A 372 1.76 70.37 16.26
C THR A 372 0.62 71.03 17.06
N GLU A 373 -0.15 70.26 17.81
CA GLU A 373 -1.19 70.76 18.73
C GLU A 373 -0.58 71.64 19.83
N MET A 374 0.54 71.21 20.43
CA MET A 374 1.29 72.02 21.39
C MET A 374 1.88 73.30 20.76
N LEU A 375 2.37 73.23 19.51
CA LEU A 375 2.83 74.40 18.77
C LEU A 375 1.68 75.40 18.54
N ILE A 376 0.52 74.92 18.10
CA ILE A 376 -0.70 75.72 17.87
C ILE A 376 -1.12 76.48 19.14
N GLU A 377 -1.16 75.83 20.32
CA GLU A 377 -1.50 76.55 21.55
C GLU A 377 -0.40 77.53 21.99
N SER A 378 0.88 77.22 21.76
CA SER A 378 1.97 78.18 22.03
C SER A 378 1.91 79.42 21.12
N LEU A 379 1.51 79.26 19.85
CA LEU A 379 1.26 80.36 18.92
C LEU A 379 0.02 81.17 19.31
N LYS A 380 -1.08 80.50 19.69
CA LYS A 380 -2.29 81.14 20.21
C LYS A 380 -2.01 81.93 21.49
N LYS A 381 -1.17 81.40 22.40
CA LYS A 381 -0.66 82.17 23.54
C LYS A 381 0.18 83.36 23.11
N ALA A 382 1.15 83.17 22.22
CA ALA A 382 2.05 84.23 21.76
C ALA A 382 1.30 85.42 21.14
N LEU A 383 0.18 85.15 20.43
CA LEU A 383 -0.76 86.15 19.92
C LEU A 383 -1.47 86.92 21.04
N ARG A 384 -2.10 86.22 22.01
CA ARG A 384 -2.72 86.84 23.20
C ARG A 384 -1.73 87.71 23.97
N ASP A 385 -0.48 87.27 24.07
CA ASP A 385 0.63 88.00 24.69
C ASP A 385 1.12 89.22 23.85
N LYS A 386 0.52 89.53 22.69
CA LYS A 386 0.77 90.77 21.90
C LYS A 386 -0.43 91.74 21.85
N GLU A 387 -1.65 91.27 22.14
CA GLU A 387 -2.86 92.10 22.15
C GLU A 387 -2.74 93.31 23.09
N TRP A 388 -2.26 93.09 24.32
CA TRP A 388 -2.15 94.16 25.32
C TRP A 388 -1.08 95.21 24.99
N PRO A 389 0.16 94.85 24.59
CA PRO A 389 1.13 95.80 24.05
C PRO A 389 0.59 96.63 22.88
N LEU A 390 -0.04 95.98 21.88
CA LEU A 390 -0.59 96.69 20.72
C LEU A 390 -1.67 97.69 21.16
N LYS A 391 -2.61 97.25 22.00
CA LYS A 391 -3.71 98.09 22.51
C LYS A 391 -3.17 99.29 23.29
N VAL A 392 -2.13 99.11 24.10
CA VAL A 392 -1.47 100.22 24.82
C VAL A 392 -0.79 101.19 23.85
N ALA A 393 -0.07 100.70 22.83
CA ALA A 393 0.59 101.55 21.84
C ALA A 393 -0.43 102.33 20.98
N GLN A 394 -1.48 101.68 20.50
CA GLN A 394 -2.59 102.30 19.76
C GLN A 394 -3.35 103.34 20.62
N THR A 395 -3.70 103.02 21.88
CA THR A 395 -4.36 103.99 22.78
C THR A 395 -3.46 105.20 23.07
N ARG A 396 -2.16 104.99 23.32
CA ARG A 396 -1.19 106.10 23.49
C ARG A 396 -1.06 106.96 22.24
N LEU A 397 -1.15 106.36 21.05
CA LEU A 397 -1.11 107.10 19.79
C LEU A 397 -2.38 107.92 19.58
N GLU A 398 -3.55 107.34 19.87
CA GLU A 398 -4.87 107.98 19.76
C GLU A 398 -5.05 109.15 20.74
N GLU A 399 -4.70 109.03 22.02
CA GLU A 399 -4.76 110.20 22.92
C GLU A 399 -3.83 111.35 22.47
N ARG A 400 -2.82 111.04 21.65
CA ARG A 400 -1.90 112.04 21.06
C ARG A 400 -2.39 112.65 19.74
N THR A 401 -3.47 112.14 19.13
CA THR A 401 -4.16 112.77 17.98
C THR A 401 -5.10 113.90 18.44
N ARG A 402 -5.55 113.86 19.70
CA ARG A 402 -6.52 114.80 20.29
C ARG A 402 -5.91 116.11 20.79
N ARG A 403 -4.59 116.30 20.62
CA ARG A 403 -3.88 117.52 21.02
C ARG A 403 -4.35 118.71 20.15
N PRO A 404 -4.75 119.85 20.73
CA PRO A 404 -5.38 120.93 19.97
C PRO A 404 -4.36 121.78 19.19
N ASN A 405 -4.78 122.25 18.01
CA ASN A 405 -4.06 123.23 17.19
C ASN A 405 -2.58 122.84 16.96
N ILE A 406 -1.63 123.69 17.36
CA ILE A 406 -0.19 123.49 17.13
C ILE A 406 0.45 122.40 18.01
N GLU A 407 -0.23 121.99 19.09
CA GLU A 407 0.21 120.87 19.95
C GLU A 407 0.01 119.50 19.29
N LEU A 408 -0.66 119.44 18.13
CA LEU A 408 -0.74 118.25 17.27
C LEU A 408 0.58 117.98 16.53
N CYS A 409 1.70 118.06 17.25
CA CYS A 409 3.03 117.97 16.68
C CYS A 409 3.46 116.50 16.44
N ARG A 410 4.08 116.25 15.29
CA ARG A 410 4.74 114.96 14.98
C ARG A 410 6.13 114.92 15.61
N ASP A 411 6.15 114.96 16.94
CA ASP A 411 7.37 114.84 17.74
C ASP A 411 7.99 113.42 17.68
N ASN A 412 9.15 113.24 18.31
CA ASN A 412 9.83 111.94 18.33
C ASN A 412 8.99 110.83 19.03
N PRO A 413 8.35 111.05 20.20
CA PRO A 413 7.47 110.05 20.81
C PRO A 413 6.28 109.64 19.93
N HIS A 414 5.68 110.57 19.16
CA HIS A 414 4.62 110.25 18.21
C HIS A 414 5.14 109.35 17.07
N HIS A 415 6.31 109.66 16.50
CA HIS A 415 6.95 108.78 15.51
C HIS A 415 7.28 107.39 16.09
N ARG A 416 7.85 107.32 17.30
CA ARG A 416 8.17 106.04 17.94
C ARG A 416 6.94 105.19 18.22
N LEU A 417 5.81 105.78 18.62
CA LEU A 417 4.54 105.06 18.79
C LEU A 417 3.99 104.53 17.46
N VAL A 418 4.08 105.30 16.37
CA VAL A 418 3.70 104.82 15.02
C VAL A 418 4.56 103.64 14.57
N THR A 419 5.87 103.65 14.90
CA THR A 419 6.75 102.51 14.65
C THR A 419 6.41 101.30 15.55
N GLU A 420 6.22 101.50 16.86
CA GLU A 420 5.87 100.46 17.83
C GLU A 420 4.58 99.71 17.45
N VAL A 421 3.53 100.45 17.06
CA VAL A 421 2.26 99.88 16.56
C VAL A 421 2.53 98.98 15.35
N ARG A 422 3.26 99.47 14.35
CA ARG A 422 3.58 98.69 13.12
C ARG A 422 4.43 97.47 13.41
N GLU A 423 5.47 97.57 14.23
CA GLU A 423 6.34 96.45 14.60
C GLU A 423 5.57 95.32 15.31
N ILE A 424 4.57 95.68 16.13
CA ILE A 424 3.70 94.70 16.81
C ILE A 424 2.66 94.12 15.83
N GLU A 425 2.05 94.93 14.95
CA GLU A 425 1.11 94.48 13.92
C GLU A 425 1.78 93.51 12.93
N ASP A 426 2.99 93.83 12.44
CA ASP A 426 3.85 92.94 11.65
C ASP A 426 4.12 91.61 12.35
N THR A 427 4.37 91.66 13.66
CA THR A 427 4.66 90.48 14.48
C THR A 427 3.40 89.61 14.66
N ILE A 428 2.23 90.25 14.86
CA ILE A 428 0.94 89.56 14.95
C ILE A 428 0.59 88.90 13.63
N HIS A 429 0.75 89.58 12.48
CA HIS A 429 0.51 88.98 11.17
C HIS A 429 1.41 87.77 10.89
N LYS A 430 2.71 87.86 11.22
CA LYS A 430 3.64 86.72 11.10
C LYS A 430 3.23 85.55 12.01
N LEU A 431 2.76 85.81 13.23
CA LEU A 431 2.25 84.76 14.13
C LEU A 431 0.91 84.16 13.65
N GLN A 432 0.03 84.96 13.03
CA GLN A 432 -1.20 84.49 12.39
C GLN A 432 -0.93 83.60 11.18
N GLU A 433 0.03 83.97 10.33
CA GLU A 433 0.50 83.16 9.20
C GLU A 433 1.00 81.79 9.68
N ARG A 434 1.92 81.78 10.66
CA ARG A 434 2.47 80.53 11.24
C ARG A 434 1.40 79.68 11.94
N LEU A 435 0.39 80.30 12.54
CA LEU A 435 -0.75 79.58 13.11
C LEU A 435 -1.58 78.90 12.01
N MET A 436 -1.87 79.60 10.91
CA MET A 436 -2.59 79.04 9.77
C MET A 436 -1.81 77.91 9.07
N GLU A 437 -0.49 78.04 8.94
CA GLU A 437 0.38 76.95 8.49
C GLU A 437 0.26 75.72 9.41
N ALA A 438 0.39 75.91 10.73
CA ALA A 438 0.34 74.81 11.70
C ALA A 438 -1.04 74.12 11.78
N GLU A 439 -2.14 74.87 11.66
CA GLU A 439 -3.48 74.29 11.61
C GLU A 439 -3.70 73.49 10.30
N ASN A 440 -3.13 73.94 9.17
CA ASN A 440 -3.17 73.18 7.91
C ASN A 440 -2.29 71.92 7.93
N THR A 441 -1.12 71.95 8.56
CA THR A 441 -0.30 70.74 8.73
C THR A 441 -0.97 69.74 9.66
N LEU A 442 -1.59 70.18 10.76
CA LEU A 442 -2.38 69.33 11.65
C LEU A 442 -3.54 68.64 10.89
N GLN A 443 -4.30 69.38 10.08
CA GLN A 443 -5.36 68.79 9.23
C GLN A 443 -4.82 67.78 8.20
N THR A 444 -3.56 67.92 7.78
CA THR A 444 -2.90 66.96 6.89
C THR A 444 -2.45 65.70 7.64
N LEU A 445 -1.88 65.86 8.84
CA LEU A 445 -1.49 64.75 9.71
C LEU A 445 -2.70 63.92 10.19
N LEU A 446 -3.83 64.57 10.48
CA LEU A 446 -5.07 63.88 10.84
C LEU A 446 -5.61 63.02 9.69
N LYS A 447 -5.46 63.47 8.43
CA LYS A 447 -5.81 62.67 7.24
C LYS A 447 -4.87 61.48 7.07
N THR A 448 -3.55 61.67 7.21
CA THR A 448 -2.58 60.57 7.06
C THR A 448 -2.69 59.53 8.18
N LYS A 449 -3.04 59.96 9.40
CA LYS A 449 -3.42 59.05 10.50
C LYS A 449 -4.54 58.09 10.07
N VAL A 450 -5.65 58.62 9.55
CA VAL A 450 -6.82 57.82 9.16
C VAL A 450 -6.49 56.84 8.02
N THR A 451 -5.66 57.24 7.05
CA THR A 451 -5.20 56.30 6.00
C THR A 451 -4.30 55.19 6.55
N LEU A 452 -3.40 55.50 7.49
CA LEU A 452 -2.54 54.49 8.14
C LEU A 452 -3.34 53.51 9.01
N GLU A 453 -4.37 53.99 9.72
CA GLU A 453 -5.31 53.14 10.47
C GLU A 453 -6.12 52.23 9.55
N HIS A 454 -6.56 52.73 8.38
CA HIS A 454 -7.25 51.94 7.37
C HIS A 454 -6.36 50.83 6.78
N ASP A 455 -5.15 51.17 6.32
CA ASP A 455 -4.21 50.20 5.74
C ASP A 455 -3.80 49.13 6.76
N LEU A 456 -3.59 49.52 8.02
CA LEU A 456 -3.32 48.58 9.12
C LEU A 456 -4.47 47.58 9.30
N SER A 457 -5.73 48.02 9.15
CA SER A 457 -6.91 47.15 9.20
C SER A 457 -6.95 46.15 8.03
N ILE A 458 -6.51 46.56 6.82
CA ILE A 458 -6.39 45.69 5.66
C ILE A 458 -5.30 44.63 5.90
N LYS A 459 -4.08 45.03 6.29
CA LYS A 459 -2.99 44.07 6.56
C LYS A 459 -3.36 43.09 7.68
N ALA A 460 -4.11 43.55 8.69
CA ALA A 460 -4.61 42.68 9.76
C ALA A 460 -5.64 41.65 9.27
N ASN A 461 -6.51 42.01 8.32
CA ASN A 461 -7.44 41.08 7.68
C ASN A 461 -6.70 40.03 6.83
N SER A 462 -5.74 40.44 6.00
CA SER A 462 -4.93 39.53 5.17
C SER A 462 -4.16 38.51 6.00
N LEU A 463 -3.49 38.95 7.08
CA LEU A 463 -2.79 38.07 8.03
C LEU A 463 -3.74 37.06 8.68
N PHE A 464 -4.94 37.49 9.11
CA PHE A 464 -5.91 36.58 9.71
C PHE A 464 -6.41 35.50 8.74
N LEU A 465 -6.60 35.85 7.46
CA LEU A 465 -7.00 34.88 6.43
C LEU A 465 -5.89 33.88 6.13
N ASP A 466 -4.64 34.32 5.98
CA ASP A 466 -3.53 33.42 5.70
C ASP A 466 -3.13 32.56 6.93
N GLN A 467 -3.03 33.15 8.13
CA GLN A 467 -2.61 32.46 9.36
C GLN A 467 -3.71 31.59 9.98
N GLU A 468 -4.89 32.17 10.27
CA GLU A 468 -5.93 31.54 11.09
C GLU A 468 -6.97 30.76 10.28
N LYS A 469 -7.05 30.97 8.95
CA LYS A 469 -7.88 30.16 8.05
C LYS A 469 -7.04 29.21 7.20
N CYS A 470 -6.17 29.72 6.33
CA CYS A 470 -5.45 28.85 5.40
C CYS A 470 -4.45 27.93 6.12
N MET A 471 -3.50 28.52 6.86
CA MET A 471 -2.46 27.75 7.57
C MET A 471 -2.97 26.99 8.81
N SER A 472 -4.21 27.20 9.25
CA SER A 472 -4.84 26.34 10.25
C SER A 472 -5.38 25.04 9.64
N MET A 473 -6.11 25.12 8.51
CA MET A 473 -6.62 23.95 7.78
C MET A 473 -5.50 23.05 7.23
N ARG A 474 -4.44 23.66 6.68
CA ARG A 474 -3.31 22.94 6.04
C ARG A 474 -2.53 22.03 7.00
N LYS A 475 -2.70 22.18 8.32
CA LYS A 475 -2.13 21.27 9.35
C LYS A 475 -2.69 19.84 9.29
N SER A 476 -3.80 19.60 8.57
CA SER A 476 -4.50 18.31 8.50
C SER A 476 -4.05 17.38 7.36
N PHE A 477 -3.04 17.79 6.56
CA PHE A 477 -2.61 17.06 5.36
C PHE A 477 -2.19 15.60 5.65
N PRO A 478 -2.58 14.60 4.83
CA PRO A 478 -2.27 13.20 5.09
C PRO A 478 -0.77 12.91 5.05
N SER A 479 -0.30 12.00 5.92
CA SER A 479 1.08 11.52 5.89
C SER A 479 1.35 10.63 4.68
N MET A 480 2.62 10.53 4.26
CA MET A 480 3.03 9.74 3.08
C MET A 480 2.40 8.33 3.00
N PRO A 481 2.34 7.51 4.08
CA PRO A 481 1.69 6.20 4.01
C PRO A 481 0.21 6.26 3.63
N ARG A 482 -0.53 7.27 4.10
CA ARG A 482 -1.96 7.46 3.78
C ARG A 482 -2.16 7.83 2.32
N LEU A 483 -1.32 8.68 1.75
CA LEU A 483 -1.37 9.03 0.31
C LEU A 483 -1.03 7.85 -0.61
N VAL A 484 -0.27 6.86 -0.13
CA VAL A 484 -0.01 5.58 -0.82
C VAL A 484 -1.11 4.54 -0.51
N GLY A 485 -2.12 4.88 0.30
CA GLY A 485 -3.29 4.05 0.62
C GLY A 485 -3.10 3.09 1.81
N TYR A 486 -1.98 3.18 2.53
CA TYR A 486 -1.76 2.43 3.76
C TYR A 486 -2.53 3.04 4.92
N THR A 487 -3.53 2.31 5.40
CA THR A 487 -4.19 2.55 6.70
C THR A 487 -3.20 2.28 7.84
N TYR A 488 -3.09 3.21 8.79
CA TYR A 488 -2.40 2.93 10.05
C TYR A 488 -3.02 1.72 10.73
N CYS A 489 -2.25 0.65 10.90
CA CYS A 489 -2.70 -0.53 11.61
C CYS A 489 -2.87 -0.18 13.10
N LYS A 490 -4.12 0.01 13.54
CA LYS A 490 -4.46 -0.07 14.96
C LYS A 490 -4.22 -1.50 15.41
N HIS A 491 -3.03 -1.79 15.93
CA HIS A 491 -2.75 -3.05 16.59
C HIS A 491 -3.80 -3.31 17.68
N TYR A 492 -4.07 -4.59 17.92
CA TYR A 492 -5.11 -5.12 18.84
C TYR A 492 -6.56 -5.05 18.32
N HIS A 493 -6.79 -5.72 17.20
CA HIS A 493 -7.72 -6.84 17.26
C HIS A 493 -6.97 -8.14 16.96
N THR A 494 -6.92 -9.04 17.94
CA THR A 494 -6.53 -10.44 17.73
C THR A 494 -7.60 -11.12 16.87
N PRO A 495 -7.22 -12.00 15.92
CA PRO A 495 -8.20 -12.80 15.20
C PRO A 495 -9.03 -13.63 16.18
N ARG A 496 -10.35 -13.47 16.10
CA ARG A 496 -11.31 -14.18 16.98
C ARG A 496 -11.39 -15.64 16.54
N ALA A 497 -10.47 -16.46 17.05
CA ALA A 497 -10.39 -17.88 16.74
C ALA A 497 -11.75 -18.57 16.99
N GLN A 498 -12.24 -19.30 15.99
CA GLN A 498 -13.45 -20.11 16.12
C GLN A 498 -13.16 -21.34 17.01
N PRO A 499 -14.13 -21.79 17.84
CA PRO A 499 -13.89 -22.82 18.83
C PRO A 499 -13.80 -24.22 18.19
N PHE A 500 -12.58 -24.67 17.89
CA PHE A 500 -12.32 -26.08 17.64
C PHE A 500 -12.53 -26.91 18.91
N ARG A 501 -13.12 -28.09 18.76
CA ARG A 501 -13.60 -28.92 19.87
C ARG A 501 -12.46 -29.61 20.65
N TYR A 502 -12.71 -29.82 21.94
CA TYR A 502 -11.84 -30.51 22.90
C TYR A 502 -11.12 -31.76 22.38
N ARG A 503 -9.79 -31.81 22.59
CA ARG A 503 -9.07 -32.97 23.11
C ARG A 503 -7.94 -32.50 24.04
N THR A 504 -7.68 -33.28 25.08
CA THR A 504 -6.64 -33.06 26.11
C THR A 504 -5.81 -34.36 26.27
N PRO A 505 -4.74 -34.40 27.09
CA PRO A 505 -3.48 -33.69 26.77
C PRO A 505 -2.23 -34.58 26.96
N THR A 506 -1.14 -34.34 26.21
CA THR A 506 0.16 -34.99 26.47
C THR A 506 1.38 -34.17 26.06
N THR A 507 2.49 -34.38 26.78
CA THR A 507 3.89 -34.05 26.41
C THR A 507 4.31 -32.57 26.42
N THR A 508 4.26 -31.96 27.60
CA THR A 508 4.87 -30.63 27.89
C THR A 508 6.41 -30.70 27.97
N ARG A 509 7.14 -30.78 26.84
CA ARG A 509 8.63 -30.74 26.88
C ARG A 509 9.40 -30.17 25.67
N ALA A 510 8.74 -29.51 24.70
CA ALA A 510 9.40 -29.08 23.46
C ALA A 510 9.74 -27.56 23.35
N PHE A 511 9.25 -26.70 24.25
CA PHE A 511 9.26 -25.23 24.04
C PHE A 511 10.34 -24.45 24.84
N VAL A 512 11.35 -25.13 25.37
CA VAL A 512 12.32 -24.53 26.33
C VAL A 512 13.76 -24.46 25.78
N GLU A 513 14.11 -25.21 24.74
CA GLU A 513 15.48 -25.23 24.19
C GLU A 513 15.72 -24.24 23.04
N GLU A 514 14.68 -23.85 22.29
CA GLU A 514 14.81 -22.97 21.12
C GLU A 514 15.35 -21.57 21.48
N CYS A 515 14.92 -21.01 22.62
CA CYS A 515 15.35 -19.68 23.08
C CYS A 515 16.82 -19.61 23.57
N LYS A 516 17.54 -20.74 23.68
CA LYS A 516 18.95 -20.76 24.11
C LYS A 516 19.97 -20.69 22.98
N ARG A 517 19.54 -20.61 21.71
CA ARG A 517 20.43 -20.69 20.54
C ARG A 517 20.73 -19.34 19.83
N CYS A 518 20.20 -18.22 20.33
CA CYS A 518 20.47 -16.87 19.78
C CYS A 518 21.56 -16.05 20.50
N SER A 519 22.27 -16.64 21.48
CA SER A 519 23.26 -15.93 22.30
C SER A 519 24.67 -16.52 22.19
N ASN A 520 25.24 -16.60 20.98
CA ASN A 520 26.68 -16.86 20.78
C ASN A 520 27.21 -16.50 19.38
N SER A 521 28.47 -16.05 19.33
CA SER A 521 29.30 -15.81 18.13
C SER A 521 28.95 -14.57 17.26
N PRO A 522 29.93 -13.93 16.60
CA PRO A 522 31.18 -13.44 17.19
C PRO A 522 31.44 -11.94 16.88
N LYS A 523 32.37 -11.32 17.63
CA LYS A 523 32.87 -9.96 17.31
C LYS A 523 33.85 -10.01 16.14
N ALA A 524 33.58 -9.27 15.06
CA ALA A 524 34.58 -8.92 14.06
C ALA A 524 35.29 -7.62 14.45
N ALA A 525 36.60 -7.53 14.23
CA ALA A 525 37.42 -6.40 14.65
C ALA A 525 37.65 -5.39 13.52
N TYR A 526 37.77 -4.11 13.89
CA TYR A 526 38.42 -3.07 13.08
C TYR A 526 39.42 -2.33 13.98
N GLN A 527 40.63 -2.10 13.48
CA GLN A 527 41.70 -1.39 14.20
C GLN A 527 41.74 0.08 13.80
N SER A 528 41.80 0.97 14.80
CA SER A 528 42.26 2.35 14.64
C SER A 528 42.82 2.85 15.98
N HIS A 529 43.92 3.62 15.94
CA HIS A 529 44.69 4.01 17.13
C HIS A 529 43.96 4.97 18.09
N PRO A 530 44.36 5.02 19.38
CA PRO A 530 43.60 5.70 20.43
C PRO A 530 43.83 7.22 20.48
N ARG A 531 42.80 7.95 20.90
CA ARG A 531 42.92 9.25 21.58
C ARG A 531 41.97 9.29 22.79
N SER A 532 42.46 9.88 23.87
CA SER A 532 41.82 10.14 25.18
C SER A 532 40.31 10.37 25.17
N SER A 533 39.55 9.67 26.04
CA SER A 533 38.11 9.93 26.25
C SER A 533 37.56 9.57 27.63
N ASP A 534 38.39 9.63 28.69
CA ASP A 534 38.01 9.25 30.06
C ASP A 534 36.92 10.16 30.69
N HIS A 535 36.60 11.30 30.04
CA HIS A 535 35.51 12.19 30.45
C HIS A 535 34.11 11.78 29.94
N VAL A 536 34.01 10.92 28.92
CA VAL A 536 32.70 10.58 28.32
C VAL A 536 32.00 9.46 29.08
N THR A 537 32.75 8.44 29.53
CA THR A 537 32.25 7.27 30.28
C THR A 537 31.45 7.67 31.52
N VAL A 538 31.98 8.60 32.32
CA VAL A 538 31.31 9.10 33.54
C VAL A 538 29.98 9.81 33.22
N GLN A 539 29.93 10.58 32.12
CA GLN A 539 28.68 11.23 31.70
C GLN A 539 27.62 10.24 31.18
N THR A 540 28.04 9.12 30.60
CA THR A 540 27.09 8.06 30.21
C THR A 540 26.50 7.33 31.41
N ASP A 541 27.30 6.91 32.41
CA ASP A 541 26.78 6.20 33.58
C ASP A 541 25.81 7.05 34.41
N GLN A 542 26.14 8.31 34.68
CA GLN A 542 25.23 9.21 35.40
C GLN A 542 23.95 9.53 34.61
N ARG A 543 23.94 9.38 33.28
CA ARG A 543 22.72 9.51 32.47
C ARG A 543 21.85 8.25 32.58
N TYR A 544 22.45 7.06 32.48
CA TYR A 544 21.72 5.79 32.64
C TYR A 544 21.11 5.63 34.04
N HIS A 545 21.83 5.97 35.12
CA HIS A 545 21.26 5.91 36.48
C HIS A 545 20.06 6.85 36.68
N ASN A 546 20.11 8.08 36.16
CA ASN A 546 19.00 9.04 36.33
C ASN A 546 17.77 8.69 35.48
N GLU A 547 17.93 8.15 34.28
CA GLU A 547 16.80 7.65 33.48
C GLU A 547 16.23 6.35 34.07
N SER A 548 17.07 5.51 34.69
CA SER A 548 16.63 4.32 35.45
C SER A 548 15.77 4.68 36.65
N LEU A 549 16.16 5.68 37.47
CA LEU A 549 15.39 6.10 38.66
C LEU A 549 13.96 6.53 38.32
N ILE A 550 13.79 7.36 37.27
CA ILE A 550 12.45 7.80 36.81
C ILE A 550 11.64 6.61 36.26
N THR A 551 12.31 5.63 35.64
CA THR A 551 11.67 4.40 35.14
C THR A 551 11.22 3.51 36.30
N VAL A 552 12.04 3.36 37.35
CA VAL A 552 11.72 2.61 38.58
C VAL A 552 10.51 3.20 39.31
N VAL A 553 10.39 4.53 39.41
CA VAL A 553 9.21 5.20 40.02
C VAL A 553 7.91 4.94 39.24
N ASN A 554 7.99 4.64 37.93
CA ASN A 554 6.81 4.26 37.14
C ASN A 554 6.49 2.75 37.19
N ILE A 555 7.44 1.91 37.60
CA ILE A 555 7.29 0.45 37.69
C ILE A 555 6.89 0.02 39.12
N ILE A 556 7.51 0.62 40.14
CA ILE A 556 7.21 0.34 41.56
C ILE A 556 6.19 1.35 42.04
N LYS A 557 5.01 0.84 42.43
CA LYS A 557 3.77 1.58 42.64
C LYS A 557 3.30 1.49 44.10
N VAL A 558 4.07 2.07 45.02
CA VAL A 558 3.75 2.11 46.46
C VAL A 558 3.99 3.52 47.00
N TRP A 559 2.91 4.29 47.11
CA TRP A 559 2.90 5.67 47.60
C TRP A 559 2.66 5.74 49.11
N THR A 560 1.88 4.81 49.65
CA THR A 560 1.69 4.58 51.10
C THR A 560 1.80 3.10 51.44
N SER A 561 2.29 2.81 52.64
CA SER A 561 2.47 1.47 53.17
C SER A 561 2.09 1.41 54.65
N SER A 562 1.35 0.37 55.00
CA SER A 562 0.94 -0.04 56.35
C SER A 562 1.36 -1.49 56.58
N GLU A 563 1.32 -1.99 57.82
CA GLU A 563 1.74 -3.37 58.12
C GLU A 563 0.92 -4.45 57.37
N THR A 564 -0.31 -4.12 56.96
CA THR A 564 -1.24 -5.03 56.28
C THR A 564 -1.76 -4.52 54.93
N SER A 565 -1.30 -3.36 54.43
CA SER A 565 -1.76 -2.79 53.15
C SER A 565 -0.75 -1.89 52.44
N THR A 566 -0.85 -1.81 51.11
CA THR A 566 -0.03 -0.97 50.24
C THR A 566 -0.89 -0.30 49.17
N SER A 567 -0.68 0.99 48.92
CA SER A 567 -1.52 1.77 48.01
C SER A 567 -0.71 2.43 46.91
N ASP A 568 -1.21 2.31 45.68
CA ASP A 568 -0.83 3.14 44.54
C ASP A 568 -1.85 4.28 44.35
N LEU A 569 -1.55 5.22 43.45
CA LEU A 569 -2.44 6.31 43.05
C LEU A 569 -3.79 5.86 42.43
N TRP A 570 -3.96 4.55 42.16
CA TRP A 570 -5.11 3.99 41.41
C TRP A 570 -5.71 2.71 42.02
N ILE A 571 -4.95 1.98 42.85
CA ILE A 571 -5.29 0.65 43.37
C ILE A 571 -4.84 0.58 44.82
N ASN A 572 -5.69 0.06 45.71
CA ASN A 572 -5.32 -0.23 47.09
C ASN A 572 -5.27 -1.75 47.29
N CYS A 573 -4.16 -2.26 47.83
CA CYS A 573 -3.94 -3.67 48.08
C CYS A 573 -3.85 -3.95 49.58
N SER A 574 -4.49 -5.02 50.05
CA SER A 574 -4.47 -5.44 51.45
C SER A 574 -4.23 -6.94 51.59
N THR A 575 -3.55 -7.32 52.66
CA THR A 575 -3.24 -8.70 53.00
C THR A 575 -4.02 -9.08 54.26
N ALA A 576 -5.21 -9.64 54.08
CA ALA A 576 -6.10 -10.05 55.16
C ALA A 576 -6.35 -11.56 55.12
N ASN A 577 -6.31 -12.22 56.27
CA ASN A 577 -6.57 -13.66 56.43
C ASN A 577 -5.80 -14.58 55.46
N GLY A 578 -4.56 -14.19 55.09
CA GLY A 578 -3.70 -14.95 54.17
C GLY A 578 -4.01 -14.77 52.68
N GLY A 579 -5.03 -14.00 52.31
CA GLY A 579 -5.32 -13.59 50.94
C GLY A 579 -4.73 -12.21 50.61
N TYR A 580 -4.20 -12.05 49.40
CA TYR A 580 -3.76 -10.76 48.86
C TYR A 580 -4.83 -10.23 47.89
N HIS A 581 -5.53 -9.18 48.30
CA HIS A 581 -6.63 -8.57 47.52
C HIS A 581 -6.25 -7.14 47.11
N CYS A 582 -6.57 -6.76 45.87
CA CYS A 582 -6.29 -5.44 45.31
C CYS A 582 -7.53 -4.89 44.61
N ASP A 583 -8.09 -3.81 45.13
CA ASP A 583 -9.31 -3.18 44.60
C ASP A 583 -8.99 -1.84 43.93
N PRO A 584 -9.66 -1.48 42.81
CA PRO A 584 -9.56 -0.15 42.22
C PRO A 584 -10.15 0.90 43.17
N ALA A 585 -9.43 2.01 43.38
CA ALA A 585 -9.85 3.06 44.31
C ALA A 585 -11.15 3.78 43.81
N THR A 586 -12.31 3.35 44.30
CA THR A 586 -13.61 3.67 43.71
C THR A 586 -14.50 4.52 44.64
N SER A 587 -14.84 5.73 44.19
CA SER A 587 -15.94 6.59 44.69
C SER A 587 -16.05 6.80 46.21
N GLY A 588 -15.04 7.45 46.80
CA GLY A 588 -15.07 7.96 48.18
C GLY A 588 -14.59 9.41 48.27
N GLY A 589 -15.24 10.31 47.52
CA GLY A 589 -14.70 11.64 47.20
C GLY A 589 -13.78 11.59 45.98
N GLN A 590 -13.91 12.56 45.06
CA GLN A 590 -13.06 12.62 43.86
C GLN A 590 -11.74 13.32 44.18
N THR A 591 -10.60 12.65 43.99
CA THR A 591 -9.28 13.30 44.05
C THR A 591 -9.13 14.29 42.90
N PRO A 592 -8.83 15.58 43.15
CA PRO A 592 -8.52 16.53 42.06
C PRO A 592 -7.29 16.10 41.25
N ALA A 593 -6.38 15.34 41.86
CA ALA A 593 -5.19 14.76 41.22
C ALA A 593 -5.50 13.75 40.09
N SER A 594 -6.66 13.09 40.12
CA SER A 594 -7.06 12.12 39.08
C SER A 594 -7.18 12.77 37.69
N HIS A 595 -7.67 14.01 37.63
CA HIS A 595 -7.80 14.77 36.39
C HIS A 595 -6.48 15.39 35.91
N LEU A 596 -5.52 15.62 36.80
CA LEU A 596 -4.23 16.24 36.44
C LEU A 596 -3.22 15.25 35.84
N THR A 597 -3.37 13.94 36.12
CA THR A 597 -2.33 12.93 35.84
C THR A 597 -2.57 12.16 34.53
N ILE A 598 -3.36 12.69 33.59
CA ILE A 598 -3.67 12.03 32.30
C ILE A 598 -2.98 12.75 31.13
N CYS A 599 -1.71 12.40 30.89
CA CYS A 599 -1.06 12.64 29.59
C CYS A 599 -0.04 11.54 29.28
N PRO A 600 -0.43 10.42 28.64
CA PRO A 600 0.48 9.36 28.23
C PRO A 600 1.29 9.79 27.00
N PHE A 601 2.30 10.62 27.20
CA PHE A 601 3.12 11.17 26.13
C PHE A 601 4.05 10.10 25.53
N LYS A 602 3.54 9.36 24.52
CA LYS A 602 4.28 8.35 23.76
C LYS A 602 5.39 8.98 22.89
N ALA A 603 6.47 9.42 23.52
CA ALA A 603 7.71 9.78 22.85
C ALA A 603 8.62 8.55 22.69
N THR A 604 8.39 7.74 21.66
CA THR A 604 9.38 6.77 21.19
C THR A 604 10.62 7.52 20.72
N CYS A 605 11.66 7.54 21.55
CA CYS A 605 12.80 8.45 21.37
C CYS A 605 13.93 7.83 20.54
N THR A 606 13.58 7.34 19.35
CA THR A 606 14.53 7.00 18.28
C THR A 606 15.03 8.26 17.57
N ASP A 607 16.25 8.18 17.05
CA ASP A 607 16.99 9.19 16.28
C ASP A 607 17.49 10.46 17.00
N ALA A 608 18.57 11.02 16.42
CA ALA A 608 19.59 11.74 17.16
C ALA A 608 19.61 13.25 16.88
N LYS A 609 18.78 14.03 17.60
CA LYS A 609 18.93 15.50 17.68
C LYS A 609 18.90 15.98 19.14
N CYS A 610 20.10 16.25 19.68
CA CYS A 610 20.34 16.39 21.13
C CYS A 610 19.64 17.60 21.79
N LEU A 611 19.38 18.68 21.05
CA LEU A 611 18.80 19.93 21.59
C LEU A 611 17.34 19.83 22.06
N PHE A 612 16.56 18.88 21.53
CA PHE A 612 15.17 18.70 21.97
C PHE A 612 15.05 17.92 23.29
N LYS A 613 16.00 17.00 23.57
CA LYS A 613 15.96 16.13 24.76
C LYS A 613 16.00 16.93 26.07
N THR A 614 16.87 17.93 26.21
CA THR A 614 16.96 18.74 27.45
C THR A 614 15.69 19.55 27.75
N ARG A 615 15.10 20.23 26.74
CA ARG A 615 13.84 20.99 26.89
C ARG A 615 12.59 20.11 27.07
N ALA A 616 12.67 18.82 26.76
CA ALA A 616 11.64 17.84 27.11
C ALA A 616 11.83 17.34 28.54
N CYS A 617 13.02 16.86 28.90
CA CYS A 617 13.33 16.30 30.22
C CYS A 617 13.03 17.27 31.38
N VAL A 618 13.33 18.56 31.24
CA VAL A 618 13.01 19.56 32.29
C VAL A 618 11.50 19.68 32.54
N ARG A 619 10.66 19.62 31.49
CA ARG A 619 9.19 19.66 31.65
C ARG A 619 8.65 18.39 32.30
N VAL A 620 9.15 17.22 31.94
CA VAL A 620 8.77 15.95 32.59
C VAL A 620 9.15 15.96 34.08
N ARG A 621 10.33 16.49 34.43
CA ARG A 621 10.81 16.56 35.82
C ARG A 621 10.00 17.55 36.67
N LEU A 622 9.62 18.69 36.12
CA LEU A 622 8.70 19.63 36.77
C LEU A 622 7.32 19.00 37.02
N PHE A 623 6.81 18.21 36.08
CA PHE A 623 5.52 17.53 36.20
C PHE A 623 5.50 16.49 37.34
N VAL A 624 6.57 15.68 37.45
CA VAL A 624 6.76 14.74 38.58
C VAL A 624 6.78 15.47 39.93
N MET A 625 7.47 16.62 40.01
CA MET A 625 7.48 17.43 41.23
C MET A 625 6.11 18.04 41.56
N SER A 626 5.35 18.53 40.58
CA SER A 626 3.97 18.98 40.85
C SER A 626 3.10 17.84 41.38
N GLY A 627 3.27 16.62 40.88
CA GLY A 627 2.60 15.43 41.43
C GLY A 627 2.97 15.16 42.89
N ALA A 628 4.27 15.15 43.21
CA ALA A 628 4.75 14.93 44.57
C ALA A 628 4.31 16.03 45.56
N ILE A 629 4.33 17.30 45.14
CA ILE A 629 3.92 18.44 45.97
C ILE A 629 2.40 18.45 46.20
N ILE A 630 1.60 18.15 45.16
CA ILE A 630 0.14 17.99 45.31
C ILE A 630 -0.15 16.84 46.28
N TYR A 631 0.59 15.73 46.19
CA TYR A 631 0.46 14.60 47.10
C TYR A 631 0.80 14.99 48.56
N THR A 632 1.87 15.75 48.82
CA THR A 632 2.18 16.23 50.20
C THR A 632 1.16 17.20 50.76
N VAL A 633 0.60 18.08 49.94
CA VAL A 633 -0.38 19.07 50.38
C VAL A 633 -1.74 18.42 50.64
N MET A 634 -2.07 17.34 49.91
CA MET A 634 -3.31 16.61 50.11
C MET A 634 -3.23 15.48 51.14
N SER A 635 -2.05 14.88 51.41
CA SER A 635 -1.97 13.65 52.23
C SER A 635 -2.70 13.69 53.59
N PRO A 636 -2.77 14.80 54.36
CA PRO A 636 -3.48 14.82 55.65
C PRO A 636 -4.99 14.57 55.57
N ALA A 637 -5.60 14.69 54.39
CA ALA A 637 -7.03 14.45 54.18
C ALA A 637 -7.36 13.07 53.55
N TRP A 638 -6.34 12.26 53.21
CA TRP A 638 -6.50 10.99 52.48
C TRP A 638 -5.67 9.83 53.05
N VAL A 639 -4.67 10.10 53.89
CA VAL A 639 -3.79 9.11 54.51
C VAL A 639 -4.04 9.10 56.04
N PRO A 640 -4.52 7.99 56.62
CA PRO A 640 -4.64 7.86 58.08
C PRO A 640 -3.27 7.99 58.77
N GLU A 641 -3.23 8.61 59.95
CA GLU A 641 -2.00 8.90 60.71
C GLU A 641 -1.15 7.65 61.06
N ALA A 642 -1.75 6.46 60.99
CA ALA A 642 -1.06 5.18 61.23
C ALA A 642 -0.24 4.65 60.02
N ASN A 643 -0.31 5.30 58.85
CA ASN A 643 0.32 4.81 57.61
C ASN A 643 1.61 5.57 57.26
N ALA A 644 2.65 4.83 56.85
CA ALA A 644 3.91 5.41 56.42
C ALA A 644 3.92 5.77 54.92
N PHE A 645 4.71 6.78 54.55
CA PHE A 645 4.98 7.10 53.14
C PHE A 645 5.84 6.03 52.48
N GLY A 646 5.41 5.56 51.31
CA GLY A 646 6.06 4.49 50.56
C GLY A 646 7.30 4.92 49.78
N TYR A 647 8.11 3.95 49.37
CA TYR A 647 9.37 4.20 48.66
C TYR A 647 9.23 5.03 47.38
N SER A 648 8.13 4.89 46.63
CA SER A 648 7.91 5.65 45.38
C SER A 648 7.80 7.16 45.64
N TYR A 649 7.22 7.54 46.78
CA TYR A 649 7.13 8.94 47.22
C TYR A 649 8.51 9.51 47.60
N ILE A 650 9.31 8.76 48.37
CA ILE A 650 10.67 9.16 48.75
C ILE A 650 11.56 9.31 47.50
N LEU A 651 11.47 8.36 46.57
CA LEU A 651 12.21 8.40 45.31
C LEU A 651 11.82 9.58 44.42
N ALA A 652 10.57 10.03 44.43
CA ALA A 652 10.16 11.23 43.69
C ALA A 652 10.88 12.50 44.20
N TRP A 653 10.97 12.69 45.52
CA TRP A 653 11.68 13.80 46.14
C TRP A 653 13.21 13.73 45.98
N VAL A 654 13.80 12.53 45.92
CA VAL A 654 15.25 12.35 45.68
C VAL A 654 15.62 12.50 44.20
N ALA A 655 14.77 12.04 43.28
CA ALA A 655 15.05 12.07 41.84
C ALA A 655 15.15 13.51 41.28
N PHE A 656 14.35 14.46 41.77
CA PHE A 656 14.36 15.83 41.28
C PHE A 656 15.68 16.60 41.50
N PRO A 657 16.22 16.74 42.73
CA PRO A 657 17.47 17.47 42.94
C PRO A 657 18.64 16.82 42.17
N LEU A 658 18.73 15.49 42.12
CA LEU A 658 19.74 14.78 41.33
C LEU A 658 19.59 15.05 39.82
N ALA A 659 18.35 15.06 39.30
CA ALA A 659 18.05 15.34 37.90
C ALA A 659 18.16 16.84 37.53
N LEU A 660 18.10 17.75 38.51
CA LEU A 660 18.30 19.19 38.35
C LEU A 660 19.79 19.55 38.40
N ILE A 661 20.54 19.00 39.36
CA ILE A 661 22.00 19.17 39.49
C ILE A 661 22.71 18.60 38.25
N SER A 662 22.39 17.39 37.82
CA SER A 662 22.95 16.82 36.58
C SER A 662 22.57 17.62 35.32
N GLY A 663 21.37 18.23 35.29
CA GLY A 663 20.97 19.15 34.23
C GLY A 663 21.79 20.44 34.20
N LEU A 664 22.03 21.05 35.37
CA LEU A 664 22.88 22.24 35.52
C LEU A 664 24.34 21.95 35.17
N ILE A 665 24.91 20.84 35.67
CA ILE A 665 26.27 20.41 35.34
C ILE A 665 26.43 20.25 33.82
N TYR A 666 25.47 19.60 33.13
CA TYR A 666 25.51 19.45 31.67
C TYR A 666 25.47 20.80 30.93
N VAL A 667 24.67 21.77 31.40
CA VAL A 667 24.62 23.12 30.83
C VAL A 667 25.90 23.92 31.11
N ILE A 668 26.50 23.77 32.28
CA ILE A 668 27.73 24.48 32.69
C ILE A 668 28.95 23.94 31.93
N LEU A 669 29.10 22.62 31.83
CA LEU A 669 30.19 21.99 31.08
C LEU A 669 30.13 22.36 29.59
N ARG A 670 28.94 22.30 28.98
CA ARG A 670 28.71 22.69 27.58
C ARG A 670 28.80 24.22 27.33
N LYS A 671 29.10 25.02 28.36
CA LYS A 671 29.40 26.45 28.23
C LYS A 671 30.90 26.77 28.42
N ARG A 672 31.74 25.72 28.48
CA ARG A 672 33.21 25.76 28.45
C ARG A 672 33.80 25.05 27.22
N GLU A 673 32.93 24.59 26.32
CA GLU A 673 33.20 24.24 24.91
C GLU A 673 32.71 25.40 24.03
#